data_AF-A0A7X8DLY2-F1
#
_entry.id   AF-A0A7X8DLY2-F1
#
_cell.length_a   1.000
_cell.length_b   1.000
_cell.length_c   1.000
_cell.angle_alpha   90.00
_cell.angle_beta   90.00
_cell.angle_gamma   90.00
#
_symmetry.space_group_name_H-M   'P 1'
#
loop_
_entity.id
_entity.type
_entity.pdbx_description
1 polymer ?
#
loop_
_entity_poly.entity_id
_entity_poly.type
_entity_poly.pdbx_seq_one_letter_code
_entity_poly.pdbx_strand_id
1 'polypeptide(L)'
;MLASFTSAKAETSPVYLSNYYCFFANDSGKKTVPQPSSNPFERESASPFYLKNPKNFSTKVEYDPATNEYTLQRKIGETNYGRPGSMTLEEYMNYDIQKAMREYWRQRSGVGTNAENQQGIIPQIRVPGEAFEHIFGSSVIDINPSGSVELKFGLIHTQNDNTSLTTDARKQTRFDFDENIQLALRASIGEKIHYNMNYNTETSFDFENKFKLGYEGKEDEILQLLEFGDVNLPLNSTLIQGSQTLFGVKAQMQFGKTMLTTVISQQKGDKKNIVVENGAEMTEFEFKADDYEENRHFFLAQYFYDTYGESMTTLPLINSKVTITRIEVWRTNIGSAVQENRNIIAFSDLGEVNPYNKNVQRTAAPGRNNPDSNSNNLLNSMDYSKLRDINSVSTYLQGKGMTAGIDFEKVESARLLSPSEYTYNSKLGFISLTSKLNADQVLAVAFEYTIIGDPNVYQVGQFSNEVQTPGCIIVKLLKSTAINTQIPLWKLMMKNVYSLNAYQVSPEEFRLNVLYKGEEGGIGLGYFSDVSEELKGVALIRVLGLDRLNYQQAAVPDGVFDFIDGAATTGGTIESEYGRIYFPTVEPFGKDLREVLKSSPGAGDKYAFDSLYSTTKIQAQQYSEKNKFYLEGRYKSTYGNEISLGVWNVAQGSVTVTAGGVTLTEGVDYSVNYNMGTVRILNQNYLSSGTPINISVESENAIGNTKTMFGLHVDHAINKDIVVGATILNLRERTETFKVNFGEEPINNTIWGLNFAIKKDVRFITKALNYLPMYKTKQESSILFDGEFAHFIPGHASSIGRGKKAQLYVDDFEAAKTTINLTTPGFWFLASTPQHQTKKGMFPEAAPDMGLEYGFNRAKLAWYIIDPLFHNNMTSTPSNITADDKSEMYARRILIKEVFPYKSIDPTSQDPYLSILNLAYYPSERGPYNYDAAGVPGLSSGLNADGTLKNPETRWGGIMRKLETTDFETSNIEYIEFWMMDPFHENPSHTGGELYINLGDISEDILRDGRKSFEHGLPADGSDENVEYTIWGRVPTIQSIVTAFDNSVVSRKYQDVGYDGLYDSLEQTFHKNYLEAVKGVVDPIVYQEIYNDPSGDNYHN
;
A
#
# COMPACT_ATOMS: atom_id res chain seq x y z
N MET A 1 10.36 -3.32 -50.99
CA MET A 1 11.24 -4.48 -51.21
C MET A 1 11.36 -5.17 -49.85
N LEU A 2 10.46 -6.12 -49.59
CA LEU A 2 10.24 -6.80 -48.31
C LEU A 2 10.41 -8.30 -48.59
N ALA A 3 11.27 -9.00 -47.85
CA ALA A 3 11.10 -10.39 -47.38
C ALA A 3 12.44 -11.06 -46.99
N SER A 4 12.33 -11.92 -45.97
CA SER A 4 13.25 -12.97 -45.52
C SER A 4 14.50 -12.54 -44.75
N PHE A 5 14.52 -12.85 -43.45
CA PHE A 5 15.44 -13.84 -42.87
C PHE A 5 14.85 -14.36 -41.56
N THR A 6 14.47 -15.63 -41.57
CA THR A 6 14.03 -16.44 -40.43
C THR A 6 15.14 -17.41 -40.00
N SER A 7 15.24 -17.62 -38.69
CA SER A 7 15.78 -18.78 -37.94
C SER A 7 17.08 -19.44 -38.39
N ALA A 8 18.09 -19.40 -37.51
CA ALA A 8 19.07 -20.47 -37.38
C ALA A 8 18.98 -21.04 -35.95
N LYS A 9 18.59 -22.32 -35.87
CA LYS A 9 18.57 -23.18 -34.67
C LYS A 9 19.99 -23.32 -34.11
N ALA A 10 20.14 -23.19 -32.79
CA ALA A 10 21.29 -23.73 -32.08
C ALA A 10 20.98 -25.20 -31.72
N GLU A 11 21.69 -26.14 -32.33
CA GLU A 11 21.74 -27.52 -31.86
C GLU A 11 22.74 -27.62 -30.71
N THR A 12 22.23 -27.97 -29.53
CA THR A 12 23.03 -28.44 -28.40
C THR A 12 23.27 -29.94 -28.54
N SER A 13 24.51 -30.36 -28.35
CA SER A 13 24.82 -31.68 -27.77
C SER A 13 26.09 -31.62 -26.93
N PRO A 14 26.16 -32.40 -25.84
CA PRO A 14 27.03 -32.16 -24.70
C PRO A 14 28.28 -33.05 -24.76
N VAL A 15 28.99 -33.13 -23.63
CA VAL A 15 30.09 -34.05 -23.30
C VAL A 15 31.50 -33.45 -23.47
N TYR A 16 32.05 -32.94 -22.37
CA TYR A 16 33.27 -33.43 -21.68
C TYR A 16 33.79 -32.34 -20.71
N LEU A 17 33.24 -32.32 -19.49
CA LEU A 17 33.94 -31.80 -18.32
C LEU A 17 34.59 -33.02 -17.64
N SER A 18 35.89 -33.21 -17.84
CA SER A 18 36.68 -34.11 -17.02
C SER A 18 38.04 -33.51 -16.72
N ASN A 19 38.26 -33.24 -15.43
CA ASN A 19 39.51 -33.33 -14.68
C ASN A 19 40.81 -32.83 -15.35
N TYR A 20 41.31 -31.70 -14.84
CA TYR A 20 42.76 -31.44 -14.80
C TYR A 20 43.19 -31.04 -13.38
N TYR A 21 43.30 -32.04 -12.51
CA TYR A 21 44.38 -32.05 -11.51
C TYR A 21 45.56 -32.76 -12.15
N CYS A 22 46.64 -32.04 -12.45
CA CYS A 22 47.90 -32.66 -12.87
C CYS A 22 48.96 -32.47 -11.77
N PHE A 23 49.32 -33.59 -11.15
CA PHE A 23 50.54 -33.75 -10.38
C PHE A 23 51.76 -33.62 -11.31
N PHE A 24 52.81 -32.95 -10.85
CA PHE A 24 54.10 -32.94 -11.54
C PHE A 24 54.76 -34.32 -11.46
N ALA A 25 55.20 -34.86 -12.59
CA ALA A 25 56.13 -35.98 -12.65
C ALA A 25 57.21 -35.75 -13.72
N ASN A 26 58.46 -35.80 -13.25
CA ASN A 26 59.74 -36.08 -13.93
C ASN A 26 60.10 -35.38 -15.26
N ASP A 27 60.93 -34.36 -15.10
CA ASP A 27 62.30 -34.27 -15.65
C ASP A 27 62.66 -35.23 -16.80
N SER A 28 62.68 -34.67 -18.01
CA SER A 28 63.74 -34.96 -18.97
C SER A 28 64.41 -33.63 -19.34
N GLY A 29 65.57 -33.38 -18.73
CA GLY A 29 66.37 -32.15 -18.80
C GLY A 29 66.89 -31.71 -20.17
N LYS A 30 66.01 -31.49 -21.14
CA LYS A 30 66.26 -30.64 -22.32
C LYS A 30 65.04 -29.78 -22.61
N LYS A 31 64.98 -28.59 -22.00
CA LYS A 31 64.05 -27.54 -22.45
C LYS A 31 64.46 -27.13 -23.86
N THR A 32 63.65 -27.47 -24.87
CA THR A 32 63.73 -26.82 -26.18
C THR A 32 63.38 -25.36 -25.98
N VAL A 33 64.36 -24.47 -26.12
CA VAL A 33 64.10 -23.03 -26.26
C VAL A 33 63.25 -22.87 -27.52
N PRO A 34 62.02 -22.33 -27.45
CA PRO A 34 61.23 -22.06 -28.64
C PRO A 34 62.05 -21.15 -29.55
N GLN A 35 62.37 -21.60 -30.76
CA GLN A 35 63.01 -20.74 -31.74
C GLN A 35 62.00 -19.67 -32.18
N PRO A 36 62.37 -18.37 -32.22
CA PRO A 36 61.47 -17.34 -32.72
C PRO A 36 61.10 -17.66 -34.16
N SER A 37 59.80 -17.65 -34.46
CA SER A 37 59.30 -18.02 -35.78
C SER A 37 59.97 -17.18 -36.88
N SER A 38 60.29 -17.83 -38.00
CA SER A 38 60.81 -17.19 -39.20
C SER A 38 59.72 -16.57 -40.09
N ASN A 39 58.44 -16.76 -39.75
CA ASN A 39 57.30 -16.24 -40.50
C ASN A 39 56.82 -14.91 -39.86
N PRO A 40 56.83 -13.79 -40.60
CA PRO A 40 56.41 -12.48 -40.08
C PRO A 40 54.92 -12.45 -39.67
N PHE A 41 54.10 -13.36 -40.20
CA PHE A 41 52.67 -13.48 -39.91
C PHE A 41 52.35 -14.45 -38.78
N GLU A 42 53.31 -15.28 -38.37
CA GLU A 42 53.08 -16.26 -37.32
C GLU A 42 53.12 -15.59 -35.94
N ARG A 43 52.10 -15.93 -35.16
CA ARG A 43 51.80 -15.32 -33.87
C ARG A 43 52.82 -15.75 -32.82
N GLU A 44 53.53 -14.80 -32.25
CA GLU A 44 54.42 -15.10 -31.11
C GLU A 44 53.58 -15.37 -29.86
N SER A 45 53.79 -16.53 -29.24
CA SER A 45 53.11 -16.92 -28.00
C SER A 45 53.66 -16.08 -26.84
N ALA A 46 52.92 -15.07 -26.41
CA ALA A 46 53.26 -14.27 -25.23
C ALA A 46 52.69 -14.94 -23.98
N SER A 47 53.49 -15.76 -23.31
CA SER A 47 53.24 -16.26 -21.96
C SER A 47 54.28 -15.67 -21.01
N PRO A 48 53.93 -15.34 -19.75
CA PRO A 48 54.92 -14.95 -18.75
C PRO A 48 56.00 -16.03 -18.51
N PHE A 49 55.74 -17.27 -18.96
CA PHE A 49 56.68 -18.39 -18.88
C PHE A 49 57.67 -18.47 -20.06
N TYR A 50 57.54 -17.63 -21.10
CA TYR A 50 58.50 -17.53 -22.21
C TYR A 50 59.41 -16.30 -22.07
N LEU A 51 60.68 -16.44 -22.46
CA LEU A 51 61.64 -15.32 -22.49
C LEU A 51 61.20 -14.29 -23.54
N LYS A 52 61.25 -13.01 -23.19
CA LYS A 52 60.98 -11.91 -24.14
C LYS A 52 62.02 -11.92 -25.27
N ASN A 53 61.58 -11.56 -26.48
CA ASN A 53 62.50 -11.34 -27.59
C ASN A 53 63.55 -10.25 -27.23
N PRO A 54 64.82 -10.43 -27.63
CA PRO A 54 65.87 -9.46 -27.36
C PRO A 54 65.62 -8.15 -28.14
N LYS A 55 66.11 -7.02 -27.62
CA LYS A 55 65.84 -5.66 -28.15
C LYS A 55 66.26 -5.43 -29.60
N ASN A 56 67.15 -6.27 -30.12
CA ASN A 56 67.62 -6.21 -31.51
C ASN A 56 66.69 -6.95 -32.49
N PHE A 57 65.61 -7.59 -32.02
CA PHE A 57 64.60 -8.20 -32.89
C PHE A 57 63.53 -7.19 -33.28
N SER A 58 63.29 -6.98 -34.57
CA SER A 58 62.29 -6.04 -35.08
C SER A 58 61.63 -6.54 -36.37
N THR A 59 60.42 -6.06 -36.66
CA THR A 59 59.76 -6.30 -37.95
C THR A 59 59.72 -4.98 -38.71
N LYS A 60 60.42 -4.90 -39.85
CA LYS A 60 60.37 -3.76 -40.76
C LYS A 60 59.24 -3.97 -41.76
N VAL A 61 58.39 -2.97 -41.94
CA VAL A 61 57.35 -2.94 -42.99
C VAL A 61 57.82 -1.98 -44.07
N GLU A 62 57.78 -2.41 -45.33
CA GLU A 62 58.22 -1.63 -46.48
C GLU A 62 57.14 -1.70 -47.58
N TYR A 63 56.73 -0.53 -48.07
CA TYR A 63 55.71 -0.42 -49.11
C TYR A 63 56.38 -0.45 -50.49
N ASP A 64 55.90 -1.34 -51.37
CA ASP A 64 56.35 -1.41 -52.76
C ASP A 64 55.34 -0.68 -53.68
N PRO A 65 55.68 0.51 -54.21
CA PRO A 65 54.78 1.29 -55.05
C PRO A 65 54.55 0.67 -56.45
N ALA A 66 55.37 -0.28 -56.90
CA ALA A 66 55.19 -0.92 -58.21
C ALA A 66 54.13 -2.04 -58.18
N THR A 67 54.03 -2.75 -57.06
CA THR A 67 53.10 -3.89 -56.87
C THR A 67 51.91 -3.53 -55.98
N ASN A 68 51.95 -2.38 -55.30
CA ASN A 68 50.95 -1.91 -54.33
C ASN A 68 50.77 -2.86 -53.14
N GLU A 69 51.85 -3.53 -52.74
CA GLU A 69 51.91 -4.49 -51.63
C GLU A 69 52.80 -3.98 -50.49
N TYR A 70 52.46 -4.34 -49.26
CA TYR A 70 53.27 -4.12 -48.07
C TYR A 70 54.07 -5.38 -47.74
N THR A 71 55.40 -5.26 -47.74
CA THR A 71 56.30 -6.35 -47.40
C THR A 71 56.75 -6.25 -45.94
N LEU A 72 56.48 -7.30 -45.17
CA LEU A 72 56.90 -7.44 -43.78
C LEU A 72 58.15 -8.33 -43.70
N GLN A 73 59.24 -7.79 -43.16
CA GLN A 73 60.52 -8.50 -42.99
C GLN A 73 60.97 -8.44 -41.53
N ARG A 74 61.19 -9.60 -40.91
CA ARG A 74 61.84 -9.68 -39.59
C ARG A 74 63.34 -9.44 -39.72
N LYS A 75 63.92 -8.73 -38.77
CA LYS A 75 65.34 -8.38 -38.68
C LYS A 75 65.90 -8.64 -37.28
N ILE A 76 67.16 -9.07 -37.24
CA ILE A 76 67.99 -9.12 -36.03
C ILE A 76 69.11 -8.09 -36.23
N GLY A 77 69.00 -6.93 -35.58
CA GLY A 77 69.81 -5.76 -35.90
C GLY A 77 69.57 -5.32 -37.35
N GLU A 78 70.62 -5.33 -38.17
CA GLU A 78 70.52 -5.01 -39.60
C GLU A 78 70.32 -6.23 -40.50
N THR A 79 70.43 -7.45 -39.96
CA THR A 79 70.36 -8.69 -40.75
C THR A 79 68.93 -9.19 -40.88
N ASN A 80 68.51 -9.51 -42.10
CA ASN A 80 67.20 -10.11 -42.36
C ASN A 80 67.13 -11.52 -41.75
N TYR A 81 66.07 -11.78 -40.98
CA TYR A 81 65.78 -13.06 -40.34
C TYR A 81 64.46 -13.61 -40.88
N GLY A 82 64.50 -14.81 -41.46
CA GLY A 82 63.32 -15.45 -42.06
C GLY A 82 62.94 -14.88 -43.45
N ARG A 83 61.85 -15.43 -44.02
CA ARG A 83 61.34 -15.02 -45.33
C ARG A 83 60.45 -13.79 -45.20
N PRO A 84 60.50 -12.82 -46.14
CA PRO A 84 59.53 -11.74 -46.18
C PRO A 84 58.14 -12.29 -46.50
N GLY A 85 57.11 -11.60 -46.02
CA GLY A 85 55.74 -11.84 -46.42
C GLY A 85 55.13 -10.56 -46.97
N SER A 86 54.41 -10.63 -48.09
CA SER A 86 53.69 -9.49 -48.65
C SER A 86 52.19 -9.59 -48.35
N MET A 87 51.55 -8.43 -48.24
CA MET A 87 50.11 -8.25 -48.08
C MET A 87 49.65 -7.18 -49.05
N THR A 88 48.46 -7.35 -49.62
CA THR A 88 47.78 -6.23 -50.29
C THR A 88 47.44 -5.12 -49.29
N LEU A 89 47.10 -3.92 -49.78
CA LEU A 89 46.67 -2.82 -48.91
C LEU A 89 45.51 -3.22 -47.97
N GLU A 90 44.50 -3.92 -48.50
CA GLU A 90 43.32 -4.34 -47.72
C GLU A 90 43.69 -5.37 -46.64
N GLU A 91 44.54 -6.35 -46.98
CA GLU A 91 45.03 -7.34 -46.02
C GLU A 91 45.91 -6.71 -44.94
N TYR A 92 46.75 -5.74 -45.32
CA TYR A 92 47.58 -5.01 -44.37
C TYR A 92 46.73 -4.15 -43.41
N MET A 93 45.72 -3.45 -43.92
CA MET A 93 44.78 -2.68 -43.09
C MET A 93 44.05 -3.58 -42.09
N ASN A 94 43.51 -4.72 -42.54
CA ASN A 94 42.86 -5.69 -41.66
C ASN A 94 43.84 -6.26 -40.62
N TYR A 95 45.07 -6.57 -41.03
CA TYR A 95 46.12 -7.04 -40.14
C TYR A 95 46.47 -6.00 -39.05
N ASP A 96 46.63 -4.73 -39.43
CA ASP A 96 46.97 -3.64 -38.52
C ASP A 96 45.83 -3.34 -37.54
N ILE A 97 44.58 -3.28 -38.01
CA ILE A 97 43.38 -3.12 -37.17
C ILE A 97 43.32 -4.24 -36.12
N GLN A 98 43.46 -5.50 -36.55
CA GLN A 98 43.43 -6.61 -35.62
C GLN A 98 44.62 -6.60 -34.65
N LYS A 99 45.80 -6.15 -35.09
CA LYS A 99 46.98 -6.03 -34.22
C LYS A 99 46.78 -4.94 -33.17
N ALA A 100 46.32 -3.76 -33.56
CA ALA A 100 46.00 -2.65 -32.66
C ALA A 100 44.94 -3.06 -31.63
N MET A 101 43.85 -3.72 -32.06
CA MET A 101 42.80 -4.21 -31.17
C MET A 101 43.32 -5.25 -30.16
N ARG A 102 44.24 -6.15 -30.56
CA ARG A 102 44.88 -7.10 -29.65
C ARG A 102 45.83 -6.43 -28.65
N GLU A 103 46.64 -5.48 -29.11
CA GLU A 103 47.54 -4.71 -28.22
C GLU A 103 46.74 -3.92 -27.18
N TYR A 104 45.60 -3.35 -27.59
CA TYR A 104 44.61 -2.71 -26.72
C TYR A 104 44.08 -3.66 -25.64
N TRP A 105 43.55 -4.84 -26.00
CA TRP A 105 43.06 -5.83 -25.02
C TRP A 105 44.18 -6.35 -24.11
N ARG A 106 45.41 -6.47 -24.63
CA ARG A 106 46.58 -6.88 -23.84
C ARG A 106 46.97 -5.83 -22.81
N GLN A 107 46.97 -4.55 -23.18
CA GLN A 107 47.14 -3.45 -22.21
C GLN A 107 46.05 -3.51 -21.14
N ARG A 108 44.78 -3.70 -21.52
CA ARG A 108 43.66 -3.82 -20.57
C ARG A 108 43.81 -5.00 -19.60
N SER A 109 44.29 -6.15 -20.06
CA SER A 109 44.52 -7.33 -19.21
C SER A 109 45.68 -7.17 -18.21
N GLY A 110 46.61 -6.24 -18.46
CA GLY A 110 47.74 -5.95 -17.58
C GLY A 110 47.50 -4.82 -16.57
N VAL A 111 46.43 -4.04 -16.74
CA VAL A 111 46.08 -2.89 -15.89
C VAL A 111 45.02 -3.32 -14.88
N GLY A 112 45.42 -4.21 -13.97
CA GLY A 112 44.66 -4.54 -12.76
C GLY A 112 45.05 -3.71 -11.54
N THR A 113 46.09 -2.86 -11.63
CA THR A 113 46.55 -2.03 -10.51
C THR A 113 47.21 -0.76 -11.04
N ASN A 114 46.57 0.38 -10.78
CA ASN A 114 47.13 1.74 -10.81
C ASN A 114 47.51 2.34 -12.18
N ALA A 115 46.63 3.17 -12.75
CA ALA A 115 47.03 4.25 -13.64
C ALA A 115 46.01 5.41 -13.66
N GLU A 116 46.31 6.44 -12.86
CA GLU A 116 45.61 7.73 -12.70
C GLU A 116 45.85 8.74 -13.86
N ASN A 117 46.17 8.30 -15.08
CA ASN A 117 46.52 9.25 -16.16
C ASN A 117 45.41 9.46 -17.20
N GLN A 118 44.98 10.73 -17.26
CA GLN A 118 43.97 11.37 -18.10
C GLN A 118 44.36 11.43 -19.60
N GLN A 119 44.40 10.29 -20.29
CA GLN A 119 44.33 10.26 -21.76
C GLN A 119 43.18 9.34 -22.18
N GLY A 120 42.32 9.84 -23.09
CA GLY A 120 41.12 9.15 -23.57
C GLY A 120 41.42 7.71 -23.99
N ILE A 121 40.59 6.79 -23.52
CA ILE A 121 40.83 5.34 -23.53
C ILE A 121 40.68 4.73 -24.95
N ILE A 122 40.10 5.47 -25.90
CA ILE A 122 39.96 5.07 -27.32
C ILE A 122 40.74 6.07 -28.19
N PRO A 123 41.77 5.65 -28.95
CA PRO A 123 42.46 6.54 -29.89
C PRO A 123 41.52 6.94 -31.03
N GLN A 124 41.61 8.21 -31.46
CA GLN A 124 40.83 8.73 -32.59
C GLN A 124 41.05 7.87 -33.84
N ILE A 125 39.97 7.31 -34.38
CA ILE A 125 40.02 6.46 -35.57
C ILE A 125 39.94 7.37 -36.78
N ARG A 126 40.96 7.33 -37.64
CA ARG A 126 40.94 8.04 -38.92
C ARG A 126 40.58 7.07 -40.03
N VAL A 127 39.49 7.35 -40.75
CA VAL A 127 39.08 6.56 -41.92
C VAL A 127 39.68 7.20 -43.18
N PRO A 128 40.64 6.55 -43.86
CA PRO A 128 41.23 7.11 -45.08
C PRO A 128 40.23 7.04 -46.25
N GLY A 129 39.87 8.20 -46.82
CA GLY A 129 39.10 8.29 -48.07
C GLY A 129 38.33 9.60 -48.24
N GLU A 130 38.48 10.24 -49.40
CA GLU A 130 37.80 11.50 -49.74
C GLU A 130 36.26 11.36 -49.73
N ALA A 131 35.74 10.19 -50.07
CA ALA A 131 34.30 9.92 -50.06
C ALA A 131 33.69 9.99 -48.65
N PHE A 132 34.44 9.55 -47.62
CA PHE A 132 33.99 9.60 -46.23
C PHE A 132 34.00 11.04 -45.71
N GLU A 133 35.06 11.78 -46.00
CA GLU A 133 35.20 13.20 -45.63
C GLU A 133 34.13 14.08 -46.31
N HIS A 134 33.76 13.78 -47.56
CA HIS A 134 32.68 14.49 -48.25
C HIS A 134 31.30 14.24 -47.60
N ILE A 135 31.03 13.04 -47.10
CA ILE A 135 29.74 12.70 -46.47
C ILE A 135 29.68 13.23 -45.04
N PHE A 136 30.74 13.03 -44.24
CA PHE A 136 30.74 13.29 -42.79
C PHE A 136 31.49 14.57 -42.38
N GLY A 137 32.08 15.31 -43.32
CA GLY A 137 32.80 16.57 -43.07
C GLY A 137 34.24 16.42 -42.55
N SER A 138 34.58 15.27 -41.96
CA SER A 138 35.93 14.94 -41.48
C SER A 138 36.13 13.42 -41.49
N SER A 139 37.40 12.99 -41.57
CA SER A 139 37.81 11.58 -41.52
C SER A 139 37.95 11.01 -40.10
N VAL A 140 37.71 11.83 -39.08
CA VAL A 140 37.92 11.47 -37.67
C VAL A 140 36.63 10.91 -37.05
N ILE A 141 36.74 9.75 -36.41
CA ILE A 141 35.75 9.21 -35.50
C ILE A 141 36.31 9.34 -34.08
N ASP A 142 35.62 10.10 -33.25
CA ASP A 142 35.95 10.31 -31.84
C ASP A 142 34.91 9.62 -30.97
N ILE A 143 35.35 8.80 -30.00
CA ILE A 143 34.47 8.02 -29.13
C ILE A 143 35.00 8.13 -27.70
N ASN A 144 34.26 8.81 -26.85
CA ASN A 144 34.62 9.11 -25.47
C ASN A 144 33.59 8.46 -24.52
N PRO A 145 33.78 7.18 -24.14
CA PRO A 145 33.02 6.56 -23.07
C PRO A 145 33.56 6.99 -21.70
N SER A 146 32.66 7.12 -20.73
CA SER A 146 32.95 7.44 -19.34
C SER A 146 31.95 6.72 -18.43
N GLY A 147 32.35 6.46 -17.18
CA GLY A 147 31.54 5.74 -16.20
C GLY A 147 32.08 4.35 -15.83
N SER A 148 31.25 3.50 -15.23
CA SER A 148 31.60 2.18 -14.69
C SER A 148 30.59 1.11 -15.08
N VAL A 149 31.04 -0.14 -15.18
CA VAL A 149 30.19 -1.32 -15.34
C VAL A 149 30.62 -2.33 -14.30
N GLU A 150 29.72 -2.69 -13.41
CA GLU A 150 29.88 -3.73 -12.40
C GLU A 150 28.85 -4.84 -12.66
N LEU A 151 29.31 -6.08 -12.70
CA LEU A 151 28.47 -7.26 -12.83
C LEU A 151 28.74 -8.13 -11.60
N LYS A 152 27.70 -8.37 -10.79
CA LYS A 152 27.79 -9.20 -9.58
C LYS A 152 27.15 -10.55 -9.88
N PHE A 153 27.90 -11.61 -9.61
CA PHE A 153 27.42 -12.98 -9.71
C PHE A 153 27.50 -13.61 -8.32
N GLY A 154 26.36 -14.02 -7.78
CA GLY A 154 26.23 -14.64 -6.47
C GLY A 154 25.52 -15.99 -6.55
N LEU A 155 25.76 -16.84 -5.57
CA LEU A 155 24.93 -18.01 -5.30
C LEU A 155 24.41 -17.84 -3.88
N ILE A 156 23.12 -17.53 -3.73
CA ILE A 156 22.48 -17.35 -2.42
C ILE A 156 21.86 -18.69 -2.03
N HIS A 157 22.31 -19.24 -0.90
CA HIS A 157 21.70 -20.38 -0.24
C HIS A 157 21.05 -19.91 1.06
N THR A 158 19.73 -20.06 1.15
CA THR A 158 18.95 -19.73 2.35
C THR A 158 18.38 -21.02 2.93
N GLN A 159 18.62 -21.23 4.22
CA GLN A 159 18.00 -22.30 4.99
C GLN A 159 17.13 -21.68 6.09
N ASN A 160 15.87 -22.13 6.16
CA ASN A 160 14.92 -21.76 7.19
C ASN A 160 14.44 -23.04 7.88
N ASP A 161 14.73 -23.20 9.17
CA ASP A 161 14.37 -24.39 9.94
C ASP A 161 12.92 -24.34 10.47
N ASN A 162 12.11 -23.37 10.04
CA ASN A 162 10.70 -23.29 10.38
C ASN A 162 9.94 -24.54 9.91
N THR A 163 9.40 -25.28 10.88
CA THR A 163 8.70 -26.55 10.64
C THR A 163 7.37 -26.40 9.93
N SER A 164 6.76 -25.21 9.92
CA SER A 164 5.53 -24.95 9.18
C SER A 164 5.73 -24.89 7.66
N LEU A 165 6.96 -24.74 7.20
CA LEU A 165 7.32 -24.79 5.78
C LEU A 165 7.54 -26.25 5.35
N THR A 166 7.20 -26.55 4.09
CA THR A 166 7.52 -27.83 3.46
C THR A 166 9.03 -28.04 3.43
N THR A 167 9.48 -29.29 3.50
CA THR A 167 10.92 -29.61 3.59
C THR A 167 11.73 -29.04 2.41
N ASP A 168 11.13 -29.00 1.22
CA ASP A 168 11.77 -28.43 0.03
C ASP A 168 11.81 -26.89 0.09
N ALA A 169 10.79 -26.23 0.65
CA ALA A 169 10.76 -24.78 0.82
C ALA A 169 11.69 -24.26 1.94
N ARG A 170 12.10 -25.12 2.87
CA ARG A 170 13.07 -24.79 3.92
C ARG A 170 14.48 -24.54 3.38
N LYS A 171 14.82 -25.01 2.18
CA LYS A 171 16.15 -24.84 1.58
C LYS A 171 16.03 -24.31 0.15
N GLN A 172 16.36 -23.04 -0.04
CA GLN A 172 16.35 -22.42 -1.36
C GLN A 172 17.77 -22.05 -1.77
N THR A 173 18.17 -22.47 -2.97
CA THR A 173 19.41 -22.01 -3.60
C THR A 173 19.06 -21.28 -4.88
N ARG A 174 19.45 -20.02 -5.00
CA ARG A 174 19.26 -19.24 -6.23
C ARG A 174 20.58 -18.65 -6.72
N PHE A 175 20.72 -18.60 -8.04
CA PHE A 175 21.76 -17.79 -8.67
C PHE A 175 21.28 -16.33 -8.65
N ASP A 176 22.15 -15.45 -8.20
CA ASP A 176 21.91 -14.03 -8.04
C ASP A 176 22.77 -13.28 -9.05
N PHE A 177 22.16 -12.42 -9.86
CA PHE A 177 22.83 -11.70 -10.92
C PHE A 177 22.37 -10.26 -10.94
N ASP A 178 23.28 -9.35 -10.59
CA ASP A 178 23.02 -7.91 -10.61
C ASP A 178 23.95 -7.20 -11.60
N GLU A 179 23.38 -6.31 -12.40
CA GLU A 179 24.11 -5.43 -13.31
C GLU A 179 24.02 -3.97 -12.82
N ASN A 180 25.16 -3.38 -12.47
CA ASN A 180 25.28 -1.94 -12.21
C ASN A 180 26.10 -1.29 -13.32
N ILE A 181 25.41 -0.81 -14.35
CA ILE A 181 25.98 -0.11 -15.50
C ILE A 181 25.71 1.37 -15.29
N GLN A 182 26.75 2.19 -15.24
CA GLN A 182 26.70 3.65 -15.28
C GLN A 182 27.58 4.11 -16.44
N LEU A 183 27.00 4.36 -17.61
CA LEU A 183 27.72 4.63 -18.85
C LEU A 183 27.27 5.94 -19.47
N ALA A 184 28.19 6.88 -19.63
CA ALA A 184 28.02 8.08 -20.44
C ALA A 184 28.96 8.01 -21.65
N LEU A 185 28.40 7.98 -22.85
CA LEU A 185 29.11 7.85 -24.12
C LEU A 185 28.84 9.08 -24.98
N ARG A 186 29.92 9.74 -25.42
CA ARG A 186 29.87 10.78 -26.45
C ARG A 186 30.71 10.34 -27.64
N ALA A 187 30.09 10.23 -28.81
CA ALA A 187 30.78 9.90 -30.03
C ALA A 187 30.45 10.91 -31.14
N SER A 188 31.43 11.23 -31.97
CA SER A 188 31.24 12.03 -33.18
C SER A 188 31.90 11.35 -34.37
N ILE A 189 31.16 11.24 -35.48
CA ILE A 189 31.66 10.74 -36.76
C ILE A 189 31.79 11.96 -37.68
N GLY A 190 33.04 12.38 -37.91
CA GLY A 190 33.36 13.61 -38.62
C GLY A 190 32.86 14.85 -37.88
N GLU A 191 32.31 15.80 -38.63
CA GLU A 191 31.70 17.05 -38.13
C GLU A 191 30.17 17.01 -38.07
N LYS A 192 29.54 15.96 -38.63
CA LYS A 192 28.09 15.96 -38.90
C LYS A 192 27.27 15.02 -38.02
N ILE A 193 27.82 13.90 -37.57
CA ILE A 193 27.06 12.93 -36.77
C ILE A 193 27.54 12.95 -35.33
N HIS A 194 26.60 13.13 -34.41
CA HIS A 194 26.81 13.17 -32.97
C HIS A 194 25.94 12.13 -32.28
N TYR A 195 26.55 11.22 -31.52
CA TYR A 195 25.85 10.27 -30.69
C TYR A 195 26.15 10.53 -29.21
N ASN A 196 25.11 10.78 -28.44
CA ASN A 196 25.17 10.97 -27.01
C ASN A 196 24.27 9.93 -26.33
N MET A 197 24.85 9.13 -25.44
CA MET A 197 24.13 8.15 -24.64
C MET A 197 24.50 8.35 -23.18
N ASN A 198 23.49 8.40 -22.31
CA ASN A 198 23.63 8.31 -20.87
C ASN A 198 22.74 7.16 -20.42
N TYR A 199 23.32 6.15 -19.79
CA TYR A 199 22.61 4.94 -19.39
C TYR A 199 23.07 4.51 -18.01
N ASN A 200 22.13 4.41 -17.08
CA ASN A 200 22.37 3.98 -15.73
C ASN A 200 21.28 2.97 -15.32
N THR A 201 21.69 1.77 -14.87
CA THR A 201 20.75 0.71 -14.45
C THR A 201 20.23 0.91 -13.03
N GLU A 202 20.85 1.79 -12.23
CA GLU A 202 20.40 2.14 -10.88
C GLU A 202 19.46 3.35 -10.83
N THR A 203 19.10 3.93 -11.99
CA THR A 203 18.16 5.07 -12.02
C THR A 203 16.77 4.59 -11.67
N SER A 204 16.11 5.31 -10.76
CA SER A 204 14.72 4.99 -10.41
C SER A 204 13.73 5.28 -11.53
N PHE A 205 14.12 6.04 -12.57
CA PHE A 205 13.27 6.42 -13.68
C PHE A 205 13.98 6.30 -15.03
N ASP A 206 13.29 5.73 -16.03
CA ASP A 206 13.81 5.49 -17.38
C ASP A 206 14.17 6.76 -18.17
N PHE A 207 13.74 7.94 -17.74
CA PHE A 207 14.04 9.21 -18.43
C PHE A 207 15.46 9.73 -18.22
N GLU A 208 16.12 9.25 -17.17
CA GLU A 208 17.54 9.54 -16.94
C GLU A 208 18.42 8.84 -17.99
N ASN A 209 17.88 7.77 -18.57
CA ASN A 209 18.48 7.03 -19.68
C ASN A 209 18.19 7.74 -21.01
N LYS A 210 19.13 8.60 -21.41
CA LYS A 210 19.03 9.44 -22.61
C LYS A 210 19.84 8.85 -23.76
N PHE A 211 19.24 8.82 -24.94
CA PHE A 211 19.85 8.38 -26.17
C PHE A 211 19.55 9.38 -27.25
N LYS A 212 20.57 10.03 -27.81
CA LYS A 212 20.39 11.02 -28.88
C LYS A 212 21.43 10.82 -29.97
N LEU A 213 20.96 10.50 -31.17
CA LEU A 213 21.76 10.47 -32.40
C LEU A 213 21.32 11.63 -33.29
N GLY A 214 22.19 12.61 -33.52
CA GLY A 214 21.94 13.76 -34.38
C GLY A 214 22.82 13.74 -35.63
N TYR A 215 22.25 14.13 -36.76
CA TYR A 215 22.95 14.60 -37.95
C TYR A 215 22.72 16.10 -38.10
N GLU A 216 23.81 16.87 -38.24
CA GLU A 216 23.79 18.31 -38.50
C GLU A 216 24.37 18.58 -39.90
N GLY A 217 23.54 19.19 -40.76
CA GLY A 217 23.94 19.59 -42.11
C GLY A 217 24.67 20.92 -42.11
N LYS A 218 25.43 21.19 -43.18
CA LYS A 218 26.03 22.52 -43.41
C LYS A 218 24.96 23.51 -43.89
N GLU A 219 25.26 24.82 -43.83
CA GLU A 219 24.31 25.88 -44.20
C GLU A 219 23.70 25.70 -45.61
N ASP A 220 24.46 25.13 -46.55
CA ASP A 220 24.03 24.93 -47.95
C ASP A 220 23.18 23.65 -48.18
N GLU A 221 22.96 22.82 -47.15
CA GLU A 221 22.25 21.55 -47.27
C GLU A 221 20.74 21.70 -46.99
N ILE A 222 19.89 20.95 -47.70
CA ILE A 222 18.44 21.00 -47.45
C ILE A 222 18.11 20.42 -46.07
N LEU A 223 18.70 19.28 -45.71
CA LEU A 223 18.52 18.67 -44.40
C LEU A 223 19.46 19.35 -43.40
N GLN A 224 18.89 20.18 -42.53
CA GLN A 224 19.65 20.93 -41.52
C GLN A 224 19.88 20.08 -40.26
N LEU A 225 18.87 19.32 -39.84
CA LEU A 225 18.93 18.52 -38.62
C LEU A 225 18.13 17.23 -38.79
N LEU A 226 18.68 16.10 -38.34
CA LEU A 226 17.96 14.84 -38.20
C LEU A 226 18.36 14.19 -36.87
N GLU A 227 17.44 14.12 -35.93
CA GLU A 227 17.65 13.57 -34.58
C GLU A 227 16.85 12.27 -34.40
N PHE A 228 17.44 11.28 -33.73
CA PHE A 228 16.82 10.03 -33.31
C PHE A 228 17.02 9.83 -31.79
N GLY A 229 16.01 9.27 -31.13
CA GLY A 229 15.98 9.07 -29.69
C GLY A 229 15.33 10.26 -28.98
N ASP A 230 15.94 10.81 -27.94
CA ASP A 230 15.40 11.95 -27.20
C ASP A 230 15.49 13.25 -28.03
N VAL A 231 14.33 13.76 -28.40
CA VAL A 231 14.13 14.95 -29.22
C VAL A 231 13.21 15.94 -28.50
N ASN A 232 13.25 17.20 -28.93
CA ASN A 232 12.34 18.24 -28.47
C ASN A 232 11.68 18.94 -29.67
N LEU A 233 10.47 19.45 -29.46
CA LEU A 233 9.74 20.22 -30.46
C LEU A 233 9.39 21.60 -29.90
N PRO A 234 10.36 22.52 -29.74
CA PRO A 234 10.04 23.89 -29.39
C PRO A 234 9.25 24.53 -30.55
N LEU A 235 8.11 25.15 -30.23
CA LEU A 235 7.27 25.86 -31.19
C LEU A 235 7.16 27.33 -30.78
N ASN A 236 7.19 28.23 -31.76
CA ASN A 236 7.04 29.67 -31.55
C ASN A 236 5.56 30.07 -31.51
N SER A 237 4.77 29.39 -30.68
CA SER A 237 3.33 29.62 -30.50
C SER A 237 2.95 29.46 -29.04
N THR A 238 2.14 30.40 -28.55
CA THR A 238 1.55 30.36 -27.21
C THR A 238 0.32 29.46 -27.14
N LEU A 239 -0.43 29.34 -28.25
CA LEU A 239 -1.62 28.49 -28.37
C LEU A 239 -1.30 27.02 -28.65
N ILE A 240 -0.26 26.74 -29.45
CA ILE A 240 0.19 25.38 -29.77
C ILE A 240 1.60 25.19 -29.23
N GLN A 241 1.67 24.63 -28.03
CA GLN A 241 2.93 24.36 -27.34
C GLN A 241 3.41 22.94 -27.69
N GLY A 242 4.64 22.82 -28.16
CA GLY A 242 5.24 21.51 -28.42
C GLY A 242 5.85 20.90 -27.15
N SER A 243 6.06 19.59 -27.15
CA SER A 243 6.60 18.84 -26.00
C SER A 243 8.12 18.89 -25.97
N GLN A 244 8.68 18.89 -24.75
CA GLN A 244 10.14 18.91 -24.51
C GLN A 244 10.74 17.52 -24.29
N THR A 245 9.91 16.52 -23.97
CA THR A 245 10.33 15.15 -23.61
C THR A 245 9.72 14.12 -24.56
N LEU A 246 10.32 14.01 -25.75
CA LEU A 246 9.87 13.10 -26.82
C LEU A 246 10.95 12.07 -27.14
N PHE A 247 10.59 10.82 -27.35
CA PHE A 247 11.49 9.78 -27.86
C PHE A 247 11.06 9.35 -29.26
N GLY A 248 11.84 9.68 -30.29
CA GLY A 248 11.49 9.39 -31.67
C GLY A 248 12.44 9.98 -32.69
N VAL A 249 11.88 10.46 -33.80
CA VAL A 249 12.62 11.03 -34.92
C VAL A 249 12.15 12.46 -35.16
N LYS A 250 13.11 13.38 -35.27
CA LYS A 250 12.88 14.78 -35.64
C LYS A 250 13.72 15.12 -36.85
N ALA A 251 13.13 15.78 -37.85
CA ALA A 251 13.84 16.27 -39.01
C ALA A 251 13.52 17.75 -39.26
N GLN A 252 14.55 18.55 -39.53
CA GLN A 252 14.43 19.94 -39.96
C GLN A 252 15.03 20.10 -41.35
N MET A 253 14.24 20.64 -42.27
CA MET A 253 14.62 20.85 -43.66
C MET A 253 14.43 22.31 -44.06
N GLN A 254 15.47 22.94 -44.61
CA GLN A 254 15.44 24.32 -45.08
C GLN A 254 15.31 24.35 -46.60
N PHE A 255 14.19 24.90 -47.09
CA PHE A 255 13.92 25.17 -48.50
C PHE A 255 13.95 26.68 -48.77
N GLY A 256 15.14 27.24 -48.93
CA GLY A 256 15.35 28.67 -49.15
C GLY A 256 14.95 29.51 -47.93
N LYS A 257 13.75 30.11 -47.95
CA LYS A 257 13.20 30.88 -46.81
C LYS A 257 12.14 30.12 -46.01
N THR A 258 11.89 28.86 -46.36
CA THR A 258 10.91 28.01 -45.68
C THR A 258 11.63 26.95 -44.86
N MET A 259 11.41 26.91 -43.55
CA MET A 259 11.87 25.85 -42.66
C MET A 259 10.72 24.89 -42.39
N LEU A 260 10.96 23.59 -42.62
CA LEU A 260 10.02 22.52 -42.34
C LEU A 260 10.56 21.66 -41.20
N THR A 261 9.86 21.62 -40.08
CA THR A 261 10.16 20.72 -38.95
C THR A 261 9.10 19.63 -38.88
N THR A 262 9.53 18.37 -38.81
CA THR A 262 8.64 17.23 -38.59
C THR A 262 9.14 16.37 -37.44
N VAL A 263 8.22 15.83 -36.65
CA VAL A 263 8.51 14.95 -35.52
C VAL A 263 7.53 13.78 -35.53
N ILE A 264 8.07 12.57 -35.35
CA ILE A 264 7.32 11.34 -35.10
C ILE A 264 7.92 10.72 -33.85
N SER A 265 7.16 10.69 -32.76
CA SER A 265 7.73 10.34 -31.46
C SER A 265 6.72 9.72 -30.52
N GLN A 266 7.23 9.06 -29.49
CA GLN A 266 6.49 8.76 -28.29
C GLN A 266 6.71 9.90 -27.30
N GLN A 267 5.63 10.55 -26.86
CA GLN A 267 5.68 11.52 -25.78
C GLN A 267 5.77 10.76 -24.47
N LYS A 268 6.78 11.09 -23.66
CA LYS A 268 7.00 10.46 -22.36
C LYS A 268 6.42 11.31 -21.21
N GLY A 269 6.33 12.62 -21.39
CA GLY A 269 5.88 13.58 -20.37
C GLY A 269 4.37 13.87 -20.36
N ASP A 270 3.83 14.06 -19.16
CA ASP A 270 2.50 14.61 -18.87
C ASP A 270 2.60 16.06 -18.41
N LYS A 271 1.64 16.90 -18.82
CA LYS A 271 1.61 18.31 -18.46
C LYS A 271 0.57 18.58 -17.37
N LYS A 272 1.02 19.14 -16.25
CA LYS A 272 0.17 19.58 -15.14
C LYS A 272 0.16 21.10 -15.07
N ASN A 273 -0.97 21.69 -14.68
CA ASN A 273 -1.12 23.13 -14.48
C ASN A 273 -1.65 23.38 -13.07
N ILE A 274 -1.04 24.33 -12.36
CA ILE A 274 -1.31 24.65 -10.96
C ILE A 274 -1.57 26.16 -10.88
N VAL A 275 -2.67 26.55 -10.26
CA VAL A 275 -3.02 27.96 -10.11
C VAL A 275 -2.82 28.36 -8.65
N VAL A 276 -2.08 29.43 -8.43
CA VAL A 276 -1.74 29.94 -7.10
C VAL A 276 -2.24 31.38 -6.97
N GLU A 277 -2.98 31.65 -5.89
CA GLU A 277 -3.46 32.99 -5.54
C GLU A 277 -2.87 33.37 -4.17
N ASN A 278 -2.46 34.63 -3.98
CA ASN A 278 -1.92 35.13 -2.70
C ASN A 278 -0.74 34.32 -2.10
N GLY A 279 0.08 33.70 -2.97
CA GLY A 279 1.35 33.08 -2.59
C GLY A 279 1.27 31.74 -1.88
N ALA A 280 0.11 31.08 -1.85
CA ALA A 280 0.02 29.66 -1.50
C ALA A 280 -1.07 28.97 -2.32
N GLU A 281 -0.93 27.66 -2.47
CA GLU A 281 -1.94 26.82 -3.10
C GLU A 281 -3.20 26.81 -2.23
N MET A 282 -4.33 27.24 -2.80
CA MET A 282 -5.64 27.07 -2.20
C MET A 282 -6.14 25.68 -2.56
N THR A 283 -6.44 24.87 -1.55
CA THR A 283 -7.00 23.53 -1.77
C THR A 283 -8.50 23.60 -1.58
N GLU A 284 -9.25 23.28 -2.63
CA GLU A 284 -10.70 23.10 -2.57
C GLU A 284 -11.04 21.72 -2.01
N PHE A 285 -12.14 21.62 -1.26
CA PHE A 285 -12.66 20.35 -0.76
C PHE A 285 -14.17 20.30 -0.92
N GLU A 286 -14.69 19.11 -1.19
CA GLU A 286 -16.12 18.78 -1.13
C GLU A 286 -16.24 17.36 -0.53
N PHE A 287 -17.08 17.19 0.49
CA PHE A 287 -17.46 15.88 1.03
C PHE A 287 -18.91 15.90 1.53
N LYS A 288 -19.51 14.72 1.72
CA LYS A 288 -20.91 14.61 2.15
C LYS A 288 -21.06 14.62 3.66
N ALA A 289 -22.27 14.86 4.16
CA ALA A 289 -22.56 14.81 5.59
C ALA A 289 -22.34 13.41 6.21
N ASP A 290 -22.37 12.33 5.43
CA ASP A 290 -22.03 10.98 5.91
C ASP A 290 -20.51 10.74 6.04
N ASP A 291 -19.66 11.63 5.53
CA ASP A 291 -18.20 11.55 5.62
C ASP A 291 -17.61 12.03 6.95
N TYR A 292 -18.33 11.79 8.05
CA TYR A 292 -17.81 12.05 9.40
C TYR A 292 -16.71 11.05 9.81
N GLU A 293 -15.86 11.45 10.76
CA GLU A 293 -14.79 10.59 11.31
C GLU A 293 -15.36 9.57 12.33
N GLU A 294 -15.71 8.38 11.83
CA GLU A 294 -16.20 7.26 12.63
C GLU A 294 -15.11 6.60 13.50
N ASN A 295 -15.47 6.10 14.69
CA ASN A 295 -14.62 5.33 15.60
C ASN A 295 -13.35 6.06 16.08
N ARG A 296 -13.40 7.41 16.14
CA ARG A 296 -12.28 8.25 16.58
C ARG A 296 -12.64 9.19 17.74
N HIS A 297 -13.87 9.71 17.75
CA HIS A 297 -14.31 10.76 18.66
C HIS A 297 -15.43 10.24 19.58
N PHE A 298 -15.26 10.38 20.90
CA PHE A 298 -16.20 9.81 21.86
C PHE A 298 -16.47 10.76 23.03
N PHE A 299 -17.74 11.01 23.34
CA PHE A 299 -18.17 11.61 24.59
C PHE A 299 -17.87 10.69 25.77
N LEU A 300 -17.51 11.27 26.92
CA LEU A 300 -17.16 10.50 28.10
C LEU A 300 -18.36 9.89 28.83
N ALA A 301 -19.56 10.47 28.67
CA ALA A 301 -20.80 10.02 29.30
C ALA A 301 -22.01 10.66 28.60
N GLN A 302 -23.23 10.14 28.80
CA GLN A 302 -24.44 10.73 28.20
C GLN A 302 -24.66 12.17 28.65
N TYR A 303 -24.23 12.53 29.87
CA TYR A 303 -24.26 13.91 30.35
C TYR A 303 -23.56 14.89 29.39
N PHE A 304 -22.39 14.52 28.87
CA PHE A 304 -21.62 15.37 27.96
C PHE A 304 -22.26 15.43 26.57
N TYR A 305 -22.83 14.32 26.10
CA TYR A 305 -23.65 14.28 24.89
C TYR A 305 -24.83 15.26 24.98
N ASP A 306 -25.63 15.16 26.05
CA ASP A 306 -26.85 15.96 26.22
C ASP A 306 -26.57 17.46 26.43
N THR A 307 -25.40 17.82 26.97
CA THR A 307 -25.03 19.21 27.31
C THR A 307 -24.11 19.89 26.30
N TYR A 308 -23.58 19.16 25.31
CA TYR A 308 -22.62 19.66 24.32
C TYR A 308 -23.16 20.88 23.57
N GLY A 309 -24.36 20.78 22.98
CA GLY A 309 -24.97 21.86 22.19
C GLY A 309 -25.27 23.12 23.02
N GLU A 310 -25.75 22.96 24.25
CA GLU A 310 -25.99 24.07 25.18
C GLU A 310 -24.66 24.77 25.52
N SER A 311 -23.61 23.99 25.80
CA SER A 311 -22.29 24.50 26.18
C SER A 311 -21.62 25.28 25.05
N MET A 312 -21.92 24.96 23.79
CA MET A 312 -21.39 25.62 22.60
C MET A 312 -22.27 26.79 22.08
N THR A 313 -23.29 27.24 22.84
CA THR A 313 -24.20 28.31 22.38
C THR A 313 -23.50 29.68 22.24
N THR A 314 -22.58 29.99 23.16
CA THR A 314 -21.95 31.32 23.31
C THR A 314 -20.47 31.36 22.90
N LEU A 315 -20.11 30.63 21.84
CA LEU A 315 -18.77 30.67 21.25
C LEU A 315 -18.28 32.13 21.07
N PRO A 316 -16.99 32.44 21.35
CA PRO A 316 -15.90 31.52 21.72
C PRO A 316 -15.88 31.10 23.20
N LEU A 317 -16.79 31.60 24.04
CA LEU A 317 -16.86 31.22 25.44
C LEU A 317 -17.72 29.96 25.63
N ILE A 318 -17.08 28.87 26.04
CA ILE A 318 -17.77 27.62 26.40
C ILE A 318 -18.54 27.77 27.71
N ASN A 319 -19.86 27.59 27.65
CA ASN A 319 -20.79 27.66 28.78
C ASN A 319 -20.91 26.32 29.51
N SER A 320 -19.77 25.72 29.89
CA SER A 320 -19.72 24.51 30.72
C SER A 320 -19.22 24.85 32.13
N LYS A 321 -19.84 24.23 33.13
CA LYS A 321 -19.42 24.34 34.54
C LYS A 321 -18.41 23.26 34.94
N VAL A 322 -18.14 22.31 34.05
CA VAL A 322 -17.29 21.14 34.32
C VAL A 322 -15.86 21.42 33.88
N THR A 323 -14.89 20.94 34.66
CA THR A 323 -13.48 20.87 34.25
C THR A 323 -12.88 19.54 34.66
N ILE A 324 -12.51 18.73 33.66
CA ILE A 324 -11.85 17.44 33.83
C ILE A 324 -10.41 17.67 34.27
N THR A 325 -10.04 17.11 35.41
CA THR A 325 -8.72 17.24 36.04
C THR A 325 -7.79 16.10 35.66
N ARG A 326 -8.33 14.88 35.51
CA ARG A 326 -7.55 13.67 35.19
C ARG A 326 -8.38 12.71 34.33
N ILE A 327 -7.72 12.05 33.39
CA ILE A 327 -8.33 11.00 32.55
C ILE A 327 -7.31 9.91 32.23
N GLU A 328 -7.75 8.65 32.27
CA GLU A 328 -7.04 7.48 31.75
C GLU A 328 -7.91 6.81 30.69
N VAL A 329 -7.33 6.54 29.51
CA VAL A 329 -8.02 5.93 28.38
C VAL A 329 -7.43 4.56 28.09
N TRP A 330 -8.28 3.55 28.03
CA TRP A 330 -7.92 2.15 27.86
C TRP A 330 -8.46 1.61 26.54
N ARG A 331 -7.63 0.87 25.80
CA ARG A 331 -8.05 0.16 24.59
C ARG A 331 -7.62 -1.31 24.59
N THR A 332 -8.30 -2.14 23.81
CA THR A 332 -7.83 -3.51 23.51
C THR A 332 -6.42 -3.49 22.92
N ASN A 333 -5.55 -4.37 23.41
CA ASN A 333 -4.19 -4.50 22.90
C ASN A 333 -4.15 -5.43 21.67
N ILE A 334 -3.58 -4.97 20.56
CA ILE A 334 -3.51 -5.70 19.28
C ILE A 334 -2.12 -6.27 18.97
N GLY A 335 -1.18 -6.23 19.92
CA GLY A 335 0.17 -6.78 19.75
C GLY A 335 0.79 -7.22 21.08
N SER A 336 2.08 -7.59 21.06
CA SER A 336 2.80 -8.00 22.28
C SER A 336 2.71 -6.90 23.33
N ALA A 337 2.33 -7.27 24.55
CA ALA A 337 2.14 -6.37 25.67
C ALA A 337 3.49 -5.80 26.14
N VAL A 338 3.79 -4.54 25.83
CA VAL A 338 5.14 -4.00 26.08
C VAL A 338 5.26 -3.30 27.44
N GLN A 339 4.29 -2.47 27.87
CA GLN A 339 4.33 -1.72 29.16
C GLN A 339 2.92 -1.34 29.69
N GLU A 340 2.74 -1.31 31.03
CA GLU A 340 1.57 -0.79 31.78
C GLU A 340 0.17 -1.38 31.50
N ASN A 341 0.11 -2.58 30.93
CA ASN A 341 -1.17 -3.24 30.67
C ASN A 341 -1.89 -3.68 31.96
N ARG A 342 -3.22 -3.58 31.96
CA ARG A 342 -4.07 -3.94 33.09
C ARG A 342 -5.30 -4.71 32.63
N ASN A 343 -5.78 -5.60 33.50
CA ASN A 343 -7.11 -6.16 33.36
C ASN A 343 -8.14 -5.07 33.63
N ILE A 344 -9.14 -4.95 32.77
CA ILE A 344 -10.25 -3.99 32.97
C ILE A 344 -11.59 -4.69 32.82
N ILE A 345 -12.56 -4.20 33.59
CA ILE A 345 -13.98 -4.47 33.42
C ILE A 345 -14.67 -3.14 33.13
N ALA A 346 -15.17 -3.00 31.91
CA ALA A 346 -15.76 -1.78 31.41
C ALA A 346 -17.29 -1.88 31.43
N PHE A 347 -17.98 -0.98 32.12
CA PHE A 347 -19.45 -0.99 32.21
C PHE A 347 -20.05 0.14 31.39
N SER A 348 -21.14 -0.12 30.67
CA SER A 348 -21.85 0.92 29.89
C SER A 348 -22.56 1.93 30.79
N ASP A 349 -23.26 1.45 31.81
CA ASP A 349 -24.04 2.27 32.76
C ASP A 349 -23.22 2.91 33.89
N LEU A 350 -21.90 2.69 33.95
CA LEU A 350 -21.07 3.34 34.96
C LEU A 350 -21.05 4.86 34.74
N GLY A 351 -21.32 5.64 35.79
CA GLY A 351 -21.43 7.09 35.70
C GLY A 351 -22.75 7.60 35.13
N GLU A 352 -23.67 6.73 34.69
CA GLU A 352 -24.94 7.14 34.08
C GLU A 352 -26.05 7.32 35.13
N VAL A 353 -26.60 8.52 35.21
CA VAL A 353 -27.68 8.84 36.17
C VAL A 353 -28.97 8.09 35.82
N ASN A 354 -29.24 7.90 34.53
CA ASN A 354 -30.36 7.13 34.03
C ASN A 354 -29.78 5.88 33.32
N PRO A 355 -29.57 4.78 34.06
CA PRO A 355 -28.99 3.55 33.48
C PRO A 355 -29.92 2.94 32.43
N TYR A 356 -29.33 2.32 31.41
CA TYR A 356 -30.05 1.55 30.40
C TYR A 356 -30.55 0.21 30.95
N ASN A 357 -29.73 -0.45 31.77
CA ASN A 357 -30.07 -1.70 32.39
C ASN A 357 -31.15 -1.49 33.47
N LYS A 358 -32.31 -2.11 33.27
CA LYS A 358 -33.47 -1.96 34.16
C LYS A 358 -33.24 -2.49 35.58
N ASN A 359 -32.24 -3.35 35.78
CA ASN A 359 -31.87 -3.87 37.10
C ASN A 359 -31.05 -2.85 37.91
N VAL A 360 -30.47 -1.85 37.23
CA VAL A 360 -29.73 -0.75 37.85
C VAL A 360 -30.70 0.41 38.06
N GLN A 361 -30.65 1.01 39.24
CA GLN A 361 -31.55 2.08 39.67
C GLN A 361 -30.76 3.34 39.97
N ARG A 362 -31.35 4.49 39.61
CA ARG A 362 -30.82 5.80 39.96
C ARG A 362 -30.76 5.98 41.47
N THR A 363 -29.63 6.47 41.97
CA THR A 363 -29.41 6.84 43.38
C THR A 363 -29.23 8.35 43.56
N ALA A 364 -28.81 9.05 42.50
CA ALA A 364 -28.67 10.50 42.51
C ALA A 364 -30.01 11.22 42.73
N ALA A 365 -30.01 12.25 43.60
CA ALA A 365 -31.20 13.05 43.87
C ALA A 365 -31.80 13.67 42.58
N PRO A 366 -33.13 13.85 42.50
CA PRO A 366 -33.77 14.54 41.38
C PRO A 366 -33.14 15.92 41.14
N GLY A 367 -32.79 16.23 39.88
CA GLY A 367 -32.12 17.48 39.51
C GLY A 367 -30.59 17.43 39.55
N ARG A 368 -29.98 16.42 40.17
CA ARG A 368 -28.52 16.14 40.07
C ARG A 368 -28.29 15.13 38.96
N ASN A 369 -27.80 15.61 37.81
CA ASN A 369 -27.57 14.78 36.62
C ASN A 369 -26.07 14.60 36.28
N ASN A 370 -25.19 14.97 37.21
CA ASN A 370 -23.75 14.91 37.01
C ASN A 370 -23.26 13.44 37.04
N PRO A 371 -22.34 13.04 36.15
CA PRO A 371 -21.84 11.66 36.10
C PRO A 371 -20.93 11.35 37.31
N ASP A 372 -21.25 10.30 38.06
CA ASP A 372 -20.45 9.83 39.20
C ASP A 372 -20.56 8.31 39.33
N SER A 373 -19.53 7.64 39.83
CA SER A 373 -19.57 6.19 40.06
C SER A 373 -20.73 5.78 40.99
N ASN A 374 -21.22 6.69 41.84
CA ASN A 374 -22.35 6.47 42.76
C ASN A 374 -23.66 7.12 42.29
N SER A 375 -23.75 7.58 41.03
CA SER A 375 -24.98 8.17 40.47
C SER A 375 -26.11 7.16 40.30
N ASN A 376 -25.76 5.88 40.22
CA ASN A 376 -26.68 4.75 40.25
C ASN A 376 -26.18 3.67 41.21
N ASN A 377 -26.97 2.62 41.43
CA ASN A 377 -26.65 1.54 42.36
C ASN A 377 -25.84 0.38 41.75
N LEU A 378 -25.26 0.54 40.55
CA LEU A 378 -24.58 -0.52 39.81
C LEU A 378 -23.54 -1.23 40.68
N LEU A 379 -22.62 -0.45 41.27
CA LEU A 379 -21.51 -0.98 42.06
C LEU A 379 -21.90 -1.35 43.50
N ASN A 380 -23.01 -0.82 44.03
CA ASN A 380 -23.42 -1.05 45.42
C ASN A 380 -23.83 -2.50 45.72
N SER A 381 -24.34 -3.20 44.70
CA SER A 381 -24.83 -4.58 44.83
C SER A 381 -23.78 -5.64 44.44
N MET A 382 -22.55 -5.21 44.15
CA MET A 382 -21.49 -6.06 43.62
C MET A 382 -20.45 -6.46 44.67
N ASP A 383 -19.99 -7.70 44.60
CA ASP A 383 -18.82 -8.18 45.33
C ASP A 383 -17.54 -7.79 44.57
N TYR A 384 -16.81 -6.81 45.11
CA TYR A 384 -15.56 -6.35 44.51
C TYR A 384 -14.52 -7.46 44.38
N SER A 385 -14.49 -8.46 45.26
CA SER A 385 -13.53 -9.57 45.14
C SER A 385 -13.74 -10.37 43.86
N LYS A 386 -15.01 -10.56 43.46
CA LYS A 386 -15.41 -11.20 42.21
C LYS A 386 -15.21 -10.31 41.00
N LEU A 387 -15.37 -8.99 41.14
CA LEU A 387 -15.07 -8.05 40.06
C LEU A 387 -13.58 -7.93 39.76
N ARG A 388 -12.71 -8.11 40.76
CA ARG A 388 -11.25 -8.06 40.59
C ARG A 388 -10.69 -9.29 39.87
N ASP A 389 -11.40 -10.41 39.90
CA ASP A 389 -10.96 -11.65 39.27
C ASP A 389 -11.47 -11.76 37.83
N ILE A 390 -10.55 -11.60 36.88
CA ILE A 390 -10.87 -11.64 35.44
C ILE A 390 -11.44 -12.98 34.97
N ASN A 391 -11.15 -14.06 35.69
CA ASN A 391 -11.58 -15.40 35.30
C ASN A 391 -13.06 -15.62 35.65
N SER A 392 -13.49 -15.20 36.84
CA SER A 392 -14.87 -15.41 37.31
C SER A 392 -15.82 -14.23 37.09
N VAL A 393 -15.32 -13.04 36.73
CA VAL A 393 -16.16 -11.83 36.60
C VAL A 393 -17.28 -11.97 35.57
N SER A 394 -17.02 -12.60 34.42
CA SER A 394 -18.04 -12.77 33.37
C SER A 394 -19.23 -13.58 33.88
N THR A 395 -18.97 -14.75 34.45
CA THR A 395 -20.00 -15.64 35.03
C THR A 395 -20.72 -14.96 36.19
N TYR A 396 -20.00 -14.23 37.04
CA TYR A 396 -20.58 -13.49 38.15
C TYR A 396 -21.58 -12.41 37.68
N LEU A 397 -21.19 -11.61 36.67
CA LEU A 397 -22.04 -10.55 36.12
C LEU A 397 -23.23 -11.11 35.34
N GLN A 398 -23.04 -12.18 34.57
CA GLN A 398 -24.13 -12.90 33.91
C GLN A 398 -25.14 -13.47 34.92
N GLY A 399 -24.67 -14.01 36.04
CA GLY A 399 -25.52 -14.45 37.15
C GLY A 399 -26.32 -13.32 37.82
N LYS A 400 -25.91 -12.06 37.63
CA LYS A 400 -26.65 -10.86 38.05
C LYS A 400 -27.62 -10.34 36.97
N GLY A 401 -27.74 -11.04 35.84
CA GLY A 401 -28.62 -10.66 34.73
C GLY A 401 -28.03 -9.60 33.81
N MET A 402 -26.70 -9.46 33.77
CA MET A 402 -25.99 -8.57 32.85
C MET A 402 -25.49 -9.34 31.61
N THR A 403 -25.47 -8.67 30.46
CA THR A 403 -25.10 -9.28 29.17
C THR A 403 -23.79 -8.68 28.66
N ALA A 404 -22.82 -9.53 28.33
CA ALA A 404 -21.55 -9.11 27.73
C ALA A 404 -21.79 -8.42 26.38
N GLY A 405 -21.00 -7.39 26.05
CA GLY A 405 -21.15 -6.60 24.83
C GLY A 405 -22.23 -5.51 24.89
N ILE A 406 -23.19 -5.60 25.82
CA ILE A 406 -24.25 -4.60 26.04
C ILE A 406 -24.04 -3.85 27.36
N ASP A 407 -23.98 -4.60 28.46
CA ASP A 407 -23.90 -4.05 29.81
C ASP A 407 -22.46 -3.89 30.29
N PHE A 408 -21.59 -4.81 29.87
CA PHE A 408 -20.17 -4.80 30.23
C PHE A 408 -19.28 -5.43 29.14
N GLU A 409 -18.01 -5.08 29.18
CA GLU A 409 -16.94 -5.69 28.41
C GLU A 409 -15.75 -6.04 29.31
N LYS A 410 -15.21 -7.23 29.12
CA LYS A 410 -14.03 -7.72 29.84
C LYS A 410 -12.83 -7.69 28.91
N VAL A 411 -11.78 -6.97 29.29
CA VAL A 411 -10.55 -6.91 28.49
C VAL A 411 -9.37 -7.32 29.35
N GLU A 412 -8.74 -8.43 28.98
CA GLU A 412 -7.48 -8.86 29.56
C GLU A 412 -6.33 -8.05 28.95
N SER A 413 -5.39 -7.60 29.78
CA SER A 413 -4.21 -6.85 29.32
C SER A 413 -4.55 -5.65 28.41
N ALA A 414 -5.58 -4.88 28.77
CA ALA A 414 -5.90 -3.63 28.10
C ALA A 414 -4.72 -2.67 28.22
N ARG A 415 -4.47 -1.94 27.13
CA ARG A 415 -3.37 -0.98 27.05
C ARG A 415 -3.86 0.41 27.47
N LEU A 416 -3.13 1.03 28.40
CA LEU A 416 -3.28 2.44 28.72
C LEU A 416 -2.72 3.28 27.57
N LEU A 417 -3.52 4.21 27.04
CA LEU A 417 -3.07 5.13 26.02
C LEU A 417 -2.19 6.22 26.63
N SER A 418 -1.10 6.52 25.94
CA SER A 418 -0.27 7.67 26.29
C SER A 418 -0.99 8.99 25.96
N PRO A 419 -0.70 10.10 26.66
CA PRO A 419 -1.29 11.40 26.36
C PRO A 419 -1.00 11.93 24.93
N SER A 420 -0.03 11.36 24.20
CA SER A 420 0.23 11.67 22.79
C SER A 420 -0.69 10.91 21.81
N GLU A 421 -1.39 9.88 22.27
CA GLU A 421 -2.27 9.05 21.43
C GLU A 421 -3.73 9.53 21.41
N TYR A 422 -4.07 10.51 22.23
CA TYR A 422 -5.39 11.11 22.25
C TYR A 422 -5.34 12.56 22.74
N THR A 423 -6.30 13.37 22.30
CA THR A 423 -6.61 14.66 22.90
C THR A 423 -7.95 14.56 23.61
N TYR A 424 -8.20 15.42 24.59
CA TYR A 424 -9.50 15.48 25.25
C TYR A 424 -9.91 16.91 25.53
N ASN A 425 -11.21 17.17 25.44
CA ASN A 425 -11.77 18.47 25.76
C ASN A 425 -12.18 18.50 27.23
N SER A 426 -11.45 19.26 28.04
CA SER A 426 -11.64 19.26 29.49
C SER A 426 -12.96 19.89 29.95
N LYS A 427 -13.63 20.66 29.09
CA LYS A 427 -14.88 21.37 29.41
C LYS A 427 -16.11 20.68 28.84
N LEU A 428 -16.01 20.16 27.63
CA LEU A 428 -17.11 19.52 26.89
C LEU A 428 -17.15 18.00 27.09
N GLY A 429 -16.09 17.40 27.62
CA GLY A 429 -16.06 15.99 28.03
C GLY A 429 -16.17 15.00 26.88
N PHE A 430 -15.24 15.10 25.94
CA PHE A 430 -15.02 14.10 24.89
C PHE A 430 -13.53 13.87 24.65
N ILE A 431 -13.20 12.75 24.02
CA ILE A 431 -11.85 12.37 23.57
C ILE A 431 -11.81 12.26 22.05
N SER A 432 -10.66 12.58 21.48
CA SER A 432 -10.34 12.41 20.06
C SER A 432 -9.06 11.61 19.93
N LEU A 433 -9.15 10.43 19.32
CA LEU A 433 -8.00 9.54 19.14
C LEU A 433 -7.15 9.96 17.92
N THR A 434 -5.83 9.80 18.00
CA THR A 434 -4.95 10.07 16.86
C THR A 434 -5.01 8.97 15.80
N SER A 435 -5.44 7.76 16.16
CA SER A 435 -5.74 6.65 15.25
C SER A 435 -7.20 6.20 15.36
N LYS A 436 -7.83 5.87 14.23
CA LYS A 436 -9.17 5.24 14.20
C LYS A 436 -9.10 3.88 14.92
N LEU A 437 -10.14 3.54 15.69
CA LEU A 437 -10.28 2.20 16.28
C LEU A 437 -10.88 1.21 15.28
N ASN A 438 -10.46 -0.05 15.39
CA ASN A 438 -11.10 -1.15 14.66
C ASN A 438 -12.48 -1.46 15.26
N ALA A 439 -13.34 -2.09 14.46
CA ALA A 439 -14.70 -2.43 14.84
C ALA A 439 -14.76 -3.38 16.06
N ASP A 440 -13.78 -4.27 16.21
CA ASP A 440 -13.65 -5.26 17.29
C ASP A 440 -12.96 -4.74 18.56
N GLN A 441 -12.42 -3.52 18.54
CA GLN A 441 -11.72 -2.95 19.69
C GLN A 441 -12.66 -2.33 20.72
N VAL A 442 -12.37 -2.58 22.00
CA VAL A 442 -13.02 -1.94 23.13
C VAL A 442 -12.31 -0.63 23.44
N LEU A 443 -13.09 0.41 23.75
CA LEU A 443 -12.60 1.68 24.29
C LEU A 443 -13.29 1.96 25.62
N ALA A 444 -12.49 2.24 26.65
CA ALA A 444 -12.98 2.53 27.98
C ALA A 444 -12.18 3.66 28.64
N VAL A 445 -12.79 4.33 29.63
CA VAL A 445 -12.20 5.49 30.30
C VAL A 445 -12.44 5.46 31.81
N ALA A 446 -11.51 6.05 32.55
CA ALA A 446 -11.73 6.52 33.91
C ALA A 446 -11.37 8.00 33.95
N PHE A 447 -12.22 8.83 34.56
CA PHE A 447 -11.98 10.27 34.62
C PHE A 447 -12.46 10.90 35.92
N GLU A 448 -11.82 12.01 36.27
CA GLU A 448 -12.10 12.84 37.43
C GLU A 448 -12.33 14.27 36.97
N TYR A 449 -13.31 14.94 37.57
CA TYR A 449 -13.63 16.32 37.24
C TYR A 449 -14.17 17.11 38.42
N THR A 450 -14.16 18.43 38.28
CA THR A 450 -14.69 19.40 39.24
C THR A 450 -15.79 20.23 38.59
N ILE A 451 -16.70 20.76 39.41
CA ILE A 451 -17.79 21.64 38.96
C ILE A 451 -17.63 23.01 39.61
N ILE A 452 -17.67 24.07 38.82
CA ILE A 452 -17.59 25.45 39.33
C ILE A 452 -18.74 25.70 40.32
N GLY A 453 -18.37 26.04 41.55
CA GLY A 453 -19.32 26.32 42.64
C GLY A 453 -19.71 25.11 43.50
N ASP A 454 -19.18 23.92 43.22
CA ASP A 454 -19.34 22.71 44.03
C ASP A 454 -17.97 22.27 44.60
N PRO A 455 -17.81 22.10 45.93
CA PRO A 455 -16.56 21.66 46.51
C PRO A 455 -16.25 20.16 46.29
N ASN A 456 -17.20 19.38 45.76
CA ASN A 456 -17.01 17.95 45.55
C ASN A 456 -16.21 17.66 44.27
N VAL A 457 -15.32 16.67 44.37
CA VAL A 457 -14.66 16.04 43.22
C VAL A 457 -15.51 14.86 42.79
N TYR A 458 -15.76 14.74 41.49
CA TYR A 458 -16.56 13.68 40.89
C TYR A 458 -15.65 12.71 40.15
N GLN A 459 -15.90 11.41 40.32
CA GLN A 459 -15.07 10.37 39.71
C GLN A 459 -15.92 9.27 39.09
N VAL A 460 -15.60 8.93 37.85
CA VAL A 460 -16.23 7.83 37.11
C VAL A 460 -15.18 6.78 36.79
N GLY A 461 -15.35 5.59 37.36
CA GLY A 461 -14.36 4.51 37.25
C GLY A 461 -13.21 4.66 38.24
N GLN A 462 -12.24 3.76 38.11
CA GLN A 462 -11.06 3.68 38.96
C GLN A 462 -9.80 3.89 38.14
N PHE A 463 -8.83 4.59 38.72
CA PHE A 463 -7.54 4.79 38.08
C PHE A 463 -6.59 3.62 38.32
N SER A 464 -5.60 3.47 37.45
CA SER A 464 -4.55 2.45 37.50
C SER A 464 -3.88 2.31 38.88
N ASN A 465 -3.66 3.42 39.58
CA ASN A 465 -2.98 3.47 40.87
C ASN A 465 -3.85 3.09 42.08
N GLU A 466 -5.16 2.90 41.89
CA GLU A 466 -6.10 2.56 42.97
C GLU A 466 -6.27 1.05 43.18
N VAL A 467 -5.82 0.23 42.22
CA VAL A 467 -6.04 -1.22 42.20
C VAL A 467 -4.71 -1.93 42.07
N GLN A 468 -4.44 -2.93 42.92
CA GLN A 468 -3.22 -3.74 42.85
C GLN A 468 -3.31 -4.78 41.72
N THR A 469 -2.23 -4.95 40.96
CA THR A 469 -2.10 -6.02 39.93
C THR A 469 -2.10 -7.40 40.60
N PRO A 470 -2.80 -8.42 40.06
CA PRO A 470 -3.47 -8.52 38.75
C PRO A 470 -4.96 -8.12 38.72
N GLY A 471 -5.48 -7.47 39.77
CA GLY A 471 -6.90 -7.16 39.89
C GLY A 471 -7.45 -6.28 38.77
N CYS A 472 -8.64 -6.63 38.26
CA CYS A 472 -9.34 -5.87 37.24
C CYS A 472 -9.70 -4.46 37.72
N ILE A 473 -9.46 -3.44 36.90
CA ILE A 473 -9.88 -2.05 37.13
C ILE A 473 -11.30 -1.88 36.60
N ILE A 474 -12.16 -1.21 37.36
CA ILE A 474 -13.54 -0.90 36.95
C ILE A 474 -13.53 0.45 36.21
N VAL A 475 -13.96 0.45 34.95
CA VAL A 475 -13.93 1.64 34.08
C VAL A 475 -15.25 1.80 33.33
N LYS A 476 -15.46 2.96 32.71
CA LYS A 476 -16.63 3.24 31.89
C LYS A 476 -16.39 2.82 30.45
N LEU A 477 -17.33 2.08 29.87
CA LEU A 477 -17.31 1.66 28.47
C LEU A 477 -17.75 2.81 27.56
N LEU A 478 -16.97 3.12 26.51
CA LEU A 478 -17.33 4.07 25.46
C LEU A 478 -17.65 3.38 24.13
N LYS A 479 -16.97 2.27 23.83
CA LYS A 479 -17.20 1.43 22.66
C LYS A 479 -17.02 -0.04 23.02
N SER A 480 -17.97 -0.87 22.60
CA SER A 480 -18.02 -2.32 22.77
C SER A 480 -17.38 -3.07 21.60
N THR A 481 -17.15 -4.37 21.73
CA THR A 481 -16.74 -5.24 20.60
C THR A 481 -17.85 -5.42 19.58
N ALA A 482 -19.10 -5.47 20.04
CA ALA A 482 -20.29 -5.59 19.21
C ALA A 482 -20.90 -4.21 18.91
N ILE A 483 -21.15 -3.93 17.62
CA ILE A 483 -21.85 -2.71 17.21
C ILE A 483 -23.36 -2.92 17.39
N ASN A 484 -23.98 -2.10 18.23
CA ASN A 484 -25.43 -2.09 18.40
C ASN A 484 -25.92 -0.64 18.43
N THR A 485 -26.70 -0.24 17.41
CA THR A 485 -27.18 1.14 17.27
C THR A 485 -28.39 1.46 18.16
N GLN A 486 -29.01 0.43 18.77
CA GLN A 486 -30.21 0.58 19.60
C GLN A 486 -29.91 0.87 21.08
N ILE A 487 -28.64 0.80 21.49
CA ILE A 487 -28.22 1.05 22.86
C ILE A 487 -27.65 2.47 23.03
N PRO A 488 -27.77 3.10 24.21
CA PRO A 488 -27.24 4.46 24.44
C PRO A 488 -25.75 4.60 24.19
N LEU A 489 -24.98 3.51 24.30
CA LEU A 489 -23.55 3.48 24.00
C LEU A 489 -23.23 4.02 22.59
N TRP A 490 -24.09 3.74 21.60
CA TRP A 490 -23.94 4.24 20.22
C TRP A 490 -23.92 5.77 20.10
N LYS A 491 -24.60 6.46 21.02
CA LYS A 491 -24.64 7.92 21.08
C LYS A 491 -23.32 8.53 21.54
N LEU A 492 -22.52 7.80 22.31
CA LEU A 492 -21.24 8.32 22.79
C LEU A 492 -20.25 8.54 21.65
N MET A 493 -20.35 7.80 20.54
CA MET A 493 -19.57 8.10 19.34
C MET A 493 -20.08 9.39 18.67
N MET A 494 -19.20 10.38 18.59
CA MET A 494 -19.47 11.66 17.93
C MET A 494 -19.52 11.47 16.42
N LYS A 495 -20.56 12.04 15.78
CA LYS A 495 -20.82 11.96 14.33
C LYS A 495 -20.94 13.35 13.70
N ASN A 496 -20.30 14.32 14.33
CA ASN A 496 -20.37 15.75 14.02
C ASN A 496 -18.97 16.35 13.79
N VAL A 497 -17.98 15.48 13.52
CA VAL A 497 -16.58 15.83 13.27
C VAL A 497 -16.19 15.37 11.88
N TYR A 498 -15.62 16.28 11.08
CA TYR A 498 -15.28 16.05 9.68
C TYR A 498 -13.81 16.37 9.43
N SER A 499 -13.12 15.50 8.69
CA SER A 499 -11.70 15.67 8.35
C SER A 499 -11.56 16.36 6.99
N LEU A 500 -10.72 17.38 6.93
CA LEU A 500 -10.23 17.98 5.68
C LEU A 500 -9.09 17.17 5.05
N ASN A 501 -8.60 16.14 5.76
CA ASN A 501 -7.37 15.41 5.45
C ASN A 501 -6.17 16.35 5.24
N ALA A 502 -6.16 17.44 6.01
CA ALA A 502 -5.19 18.52 5.94
C ALA A 502 -4.50 18.70 7.29
N TYR A 503 -3.31 19.28 7.28
CA TYR A 503 -2.58 19.63 8.49
C TYR A 503 -2.31 21.13 8.52
N GLN A 504 -2.32 21.71 9.72
CA GLN A 504 -1.99 23.13 9.96
C GLN A 504 -2.80 24.09 9.06
N VAL A 505 -4.12 23.92 9.09
CA VAL A 505 -5.06 24.74 8.32
C VAL A 505 -5.00 26.18 8.81
N SER A 506 -4.72 27.10 7.89
CA SER A 506 -4.62 28.52 8.18
C SER A 506 -6.03 29.16 8.25
N PRO A 507 -6.27 30.07 9.21
CA PRO A 507 -7.53 30.81 9.30
C PRO A 507 -7.72 31.80 8.13
N GLU A 508 -6.62 32.24 7.52
CA GLU A 508 -6.66 33.14 6.38
C GLU A 508 -7.32 32.46 5.17
N GLU A 509 -8.32 33.14 4.60
CA GLU A 509 -9.06 32.67 3.41
C GLU A 509 -9.75 31.30 3.54
N PHE A 510 -9.83 30.74 4.75
CA PHE A 510 -10.65 29.57 5.02
C PHE A 510 -12.11 29.86 4.70
N ARG A 511 -12.74 29.01 3.89
CA ARG A 511 -14.17 29.05 3.59
C ARG A 511 -14.73 27.66 3.74
N LEU A 512 -15.86 27.56 4.42
CA LEU A 512 -16.69 26.38 4.51
C LEU A 512 -18.13 26.81 4.25
N ASN A 513 -18.78 26.14 3.31
CA ASN A 513 -20.20 26.24 3.05
C ASN A 513 -20.84 24.87 3.25
N VAL A 514 -22.11 24.88 3.65
CA VAL A 514 -22.95 23.69 3.64
C VAL A 514 -24.02 23.90 2.59
N LEU A 515 -24.14 22.94 1.68
CA LEU A 515 -25.10 22.94 0.59
C LEU A 515 -26.08 21.78 0.74
N TYR A 516 -27.32 21.99 0.28
CA TYR A 516 -28.32 20.95 0.12
C TYR A 516 -28.63 20.75 -1.36
N LYS A 517 -28.36 19.55 -1.91
CA LYS A 517 -28.62 19.19 -3.31
C LYS A 517 -29.95 18.43 -3.42
N GLY A 518 -30.94 19.00 -4.11
CA GLY A 518 -32.30 18.42 -4.18
C GLY A 518 -32.40 17.12 -4.98
N GLU A 519 -31.68 17.03 -6.10
CA GLU A 519 -31.50 15.85 -6.95
C GLU A 519 -30.00 15.57 -7.11
N GLU A 520 -29.64 14.32 -7.41
CA GLU A 520 -28.26 13.92 -7.64
C GLU A 520 -27.71 14.61 -8.90
N GLY A 521 -26.66 15.42 -8.75
CA GLY A 521 -26.14 16.30 -9.81
C GLY A 521 -26.85 17.66 -9.95
N GLY A 522 -27.83 17.96 -9.10
CA GLY A 522 -28.47 19.29 -9.04
C GLY A 522 -27.55 20.36 -8.43
N ILE A 523 -27.85 21.63 -8.73
CA ILE A 523 -27.13 22.77 -8.13
C ILE A 523 -27.42 22.79 -6.62
N GLY A 524 -26.38 22.72 -5.80
CA GLY A 524 -26.50 22.80 -4.36
C GLY A 524 -26.95 24.19 -3.91
N LEU A 525 -27.96 24.24 -3.05
CA LEU A 525 -28.42 25.48 -2.45
C LEU A 525 -27.84 25.62 -1.04
N GLY A 526 -27.19 26.74 -0.77
CA GLY A 526 -26.67 27.08 0.56
C GLY A 526 -27.74 27.59 1.53
N TYR A 527 -29.03 27.42 1.22
CA TYR A 527 -30.16 27.83 2.06
C TYR A 527 -31.40 26.97 1.75
N PHE A 528 -32.38 26.96 2.65
CA PHE A 528 -33.67 26.30 2.39
C PHE A 528 -34.66 27.25 1.71
N SER A 529 -35.38 26.75 0.69
CA SER A 529 -36.43 27.49 -0.03
C SER A 529 -37.84 27.26 0.52
N ASP A 530 -38.11 26.04 1.01
CA ASP A 530 -39.44 25.57 1.40
C ASP A 530 -39.55 25.48 2.93
N VAL A 531 -39.35 26.60 3.61
CA VAL A 531 -39.39 26.75 5.07
C VAL A 531 -40.16 28.02 5.45
N SER A 532 -40.40 28.23 6.74
CA SER A 532 -41.01 29.46 7.26
C SER A 532 -40.23 30.70 6.79
N GLU A 533 -40.92 31.84 6.69
CA GLU A 533 -40.32 33.10 6.20
C GLU A 533 -39.12 33.56 7.04
N GLU A 534 -38.99 33.11 8.29
CA GLU A 534 -37.83 33.42 9.15
C GLU A 534 -36.55 32.66 8.77
N LEU A 535 -36.69 31.45 8.22
CA LEU A 535 -35.57 30.57 7.86
C LEU A 535 -35.27 30.57 6.35
N LYS A 536 -36.19 31.13 5.56
CA LYS A 536 -36.12 31.15 4.11
C LYS A 536 -34.98 32.06 3.64
N GLY A 537 -34.06 31.52 2.85
CA GLY A 537 -32.90 32.26 2.35
C GLY A 537 -31.79 32.51 3.38
N VAL A 538 -31.89 31.94 4.59
CA VAL A 538 -30.82 31.97 5.59
C VAL A 538 -29.76 30.91 5.22
N ALA A 539 -28.49 31.31 5.25
CA ALA A 539 -27.37 30.43 4.93
C ALA A 539 -27.33 29.19 5.85
N LEU A 540 -27.08 28.00 5.30
CA LEU A 540 -27.10 26.74 6.06
C LEU A 540 -26.02 26.70 7.15
N ILE A 541 -24.85 27.28 6.90
CA ILE A 541 -23.80 27.42 7.94
C ILE A 541 -24.32 28.15 9.18
N ARG A 542 -25.20 29.14 9.01
CA ARG A 542 -25.85 29.85 10.11
C ARG A 542 -26.94 29.01 10.76
N VAL A 543 -27.74 28.30 9.97
CA VAL A 543 -28.78 27.37 10.48
C VAL A 543 -28.16 26.28 11.36
N LEU A 544 -27.00 25.76 10.97
CA LEU A 544 -26.26 24.71 11.67
C LEU A 544 -25.36 25.25 12.80
N GLY A 545 -25.35 26.57 13.02
CA GLY A 545 -24.65 27.22 14.11
C GLY A 545 -23.15 27.47 13.90
N LEU A 546 -22.63 27.26 12.69
CA LEU A 546 -21.22 27.49 12.32
C LEU A 546 -20.90 28.97 12.00
N ASP A 547 -21.93 29.82 11.87
CA ASP A 547 -21.83 31.27 11.64
C ASP A 547 -22.73 31.99 12.66
N ARG A 548 -22.11 32.48 13.73
CA ARG A 548 -22.73 33.26 14.81
C ARG A 548 -21.96 34.55 15.10
N LEU A 549 -20.70 34.61 14.70
CA LEU A 549 -19.81 35.74 14.97
C LEU A 549 -19.50 36.49 13.67
N ASN A 550 -18.98 37.70 13.83
CA ASN A 550 -18.35 38.42 12.73
C ASN A 550 -16.82 38.35 12.83
N TYR A 551 -16.12 38.94 11.86
CA TYR A 551 -14.66 39.07 11.89
C TYR A 551 -14.07 39.66 13.19
N GLN A 552 -14.78 40.54 13.91
CA GLN A 552 -14.34 41.07 15.21
C GLN A 552 -14.73 40.20 16.42
N GLN A 553 -15.22 38.97 16.18
CA GLN A 553 -15.73 38.04 17.20
C GLN A 553 -16.93 38.58 18.01
N ALA A 554 -17.66 39.57 17.46
CA ALA A 554 -18.93 40.00 18.04
C ALA A 554 -20.04 39.03 17.60
N ALA A 555 -21.05 38.81 18.46
CA ALA A 555 -22.18 37.90 18.21
C ALA A 555 -23.17 38.43 17.16
N VAL A 556 -22.68 38.61 15.94
CA VAL A 556 -23.42 39.06 14.76
C VAL A 556 -22.96 38.18 13.59
N PRO A 557 -23.81 37.30 13.04
CA PRO A 557 -23.45 36.46 11.91
C PRO A 557 -23.08 37.29 10.68
N ASP A 558 -22.03 36.91 9.95
CA ASP A 558 -21.56 37.62 8.76
C ASP A 558 -21.59 36.78 7.47
N GLY A 559 -22.08 35.54 7.54
CA GLY A 559 -22.17 34.63 6.40
C GLY A 559 -20.86 33.89 6.10
N VAL A 560 -19.89 33.93 7.02
CA VAL A 560 -18.63 33.19 6.94
C VAL A 560 -18.55 32.22 8.11
N PHE A 561 -17.88 31.09 7.91
CA PHE A 561 -17.60 30.14 8.98
C PHE A 561 -16.79 30.79 10.12
N ASP A 562 -17.25 30.63 11.35
CA ASP A 562 -16.54 31.06 12.56
C ASP A 562 -15.31 30.19 12.77
N PHE A 563 -14.11 30.65 12.41
CA PHE A 563 -12.86 29.91 12.63
C PHE A 563 -12.38 30.08 14.09
N ILE A 564 -12.77 29.15 14.97
CA ILE A 564 -12.36 29.13 16.37
C ILE A 564 -11.55 27.86 16.60
N ASP A 565 -10.25 28.03 16.82
CA ASP A 565 -9.32 26.91 16.94
C ASP A 565 -9.37 26.22 18.32
N GLY A 566 -8.80 25.02 18.40
CA GLY A 566 -8.73 24.21 19.62
C GLY A 566 -10.03 23.47 19.94
N ALA A 567 -10.82 23.10 18.93
CA ALA A 567 -12.03 22.32 19.11
C ALA A 567 -11.86 21.10 20.01
N ALA A 568 -10.78 20.33 19.83
CA ALA A 568 -10.56 19.09 20.58
C ALA A 568 -10.11 19.32 22.03
N THR A 569 -9.73 20.54 22.42
CA THR A 569 -9.12 20.85 23.73
C THR A 569 -9.90 21.91 24.52
N THR A 570 -10.21 23.04 23.90
CA THR A 570 -10.81 24.23 24.55
C THR A 570 -12.27 24.47 24.14
N GLY A 571 -12.72 23.92 23.00
CA GLY A 571 -14.10 23.97 22.52
C GLY A 571 -14.36 25.02 21.43
N GLY A 572 -13.55 25.04 20.39
CA GLY A 572 -13.81 25.74 19.12
C GLY A 572 -14.61 24.93 18.09
N THR A 573 -14.60 25.43 16.84
CA THR A 573 -15.28 24.87 15.66
C THR A 573 -14.31 24.18 14.70
N ILE A 574 -13.00 24.37 14.87
CA ILE A 574 -11.97 23.69 14.10
C ILE A 574 -10.78 23.31 15.00
N GLU A 575 -10.09 22.23 14.62
CA GLU A 575 -8.77 21.88 15.13
C GLU A 575 -7.78 22.04 13.96
N SER A 576 -7.09 23.18 13.93
CA SER A 576 -6.26 23.61 12.80
C SER A 576 -5.08 22.66 12.55
N GLU A 577 -4.48 22.11 13.62
CA GLU A 577 -3.32 21.23 13.55
C GLU A 577 -3.58 20.00 12.69
N TYR A 578 -4.78 19.42 12.81
CA TYR A 578 -5.20 18.19 12.13
C TYR A 578 -6.31 18.40 11.08
N GLY A 579 -6.66 19.65 10.79
CA GLY A 579 -7.68 20.00 9.79
C GLY A 579 -9.04 19.36 10.05
N ARG A 580 -9.54 19.38 11.29
CA ARG A 580 -10.84 18.80 11.66
C ARG A 580 -11.87 19.86 11.99
N ILE A 581 -13.04 19.78 11.37
CA ILE A 581 -14.18 20.67 11.63
C ILE A 581 -15.10 20.00 12.66
N TYR A 582 -15.49 20.73 13.70
CA TYR A 582 -16.41 20.30 14.74
C TYR A 582 -17.68 21.15 14.69
N PHE A 583 -18.82 20.49 14.51
CA PHE A 583 -20.10 21.18 14.58
C PHE A 583 -20.45 21.51 16.04
N PRO A 584 -21.13 22.65 16.28
CA PRO A 584 -21.49 23.09 17.62
C PRO A 584 -22.71 22.37 18.21
N THR A 585 -23.25 21.41 17.47
CA THR A 585 -24.37 20.55 17.86
C THR A 585 -23.99 19.09 17.63
N VAL A 586 -24.73 18.17 18.25
CA VAL A 586 -24.35 16.74 18.30
C VAL A 586 -24.84 15.98 17.07
N GLU A 587 -26.04 16.33 16.61
CA GLU A 587 -26.69 15.78 15.44
C GLU A 587 -27.05 16.91 14.46
N PRO A 588 -26.05 17.63 13.90
CA PRO A 588 -26.28 18.84 13.11
C PRO A 588 -27.23 18.63 11.93
N PHE A 589 -27.24 17.44 11.32
CA PHE A 589 -28.14 17.14 10.20
C PHE A 589 -29.40 16.37 10.60
N GLY A 590 -29.53 15.96 11.87
CA GLY A 590 -30.60 15.09 12.38
C GLY A 590 -31.52 15.82 13.36
N LYS A 591 -31.53 15.38 14.61
CA LYS A 591 -32.40 15.91 15.67
C LYS A 591 -32.25 17.43 15.86
N ASP A 592 -31.04 17.97 15.81
CA ASP A 592 -30.81 19.40 16.04
C ASP A 592 -31.40 20.25 14.90
N LEU A 593 -31.20 19.83 13.64
CA LEU A 593 -31.84 20.46 12.49
C LEU A 593 -33.36 20.38 12.57
N ARG A 594 -33.90 19.23 12.99
CA ARG A 594 -35.34 19.02 13.14
C ARG A 594 -35.96 19.98 14.17
N GLU A 595 -35.27 20.25 15.28
CA GLU A 595 -35.75 21.24 16.27
C GLU A 595 -35.70 22.66 15.71
N VAL A 596 -34.66 23.02 14.93
CA VAL A 596 -34.61 24.32 14.23
C VAL A 596 -35.76 24.46 13.22
N LEU A 597 -36.11 23.39 12.50
CA LEU A 597 -37.17 23.37 11.49
C LEU A 597 -38.58 23.16 12.05
N LYS A 598 -38.76 23.07 13.36
CA LYS A 598 -40.04 22.75 14.02
C LYS A 598 -41.17 23.73 13.71
N SER A 599 -40.82 24.99 13.43
CA SER A 599 -41.77 26.04 13.00
C SER A 599 -42.25 25.88 11.55
N SER A 600 -41.68 24.95 10.79
CA SER A 600 -41.96 24.70 9.37
C SER A 600 -42.57 23.30 9.18
N PRO A 601 -43.90 23.17 8.99
CA PRO A 601 -44.56 21.87 8.85
C PRO A 601 -43.99 21.03 7.70
N GLY A 602 -43.60 19.79 7.98
CA GLY A 602 -43.05 18.84 6.99
C GLY A 602 -41.60 19.09 6.56
N ALA A 603 -41.00 20.24 6.90
CA ALA A 603 -39.61 20.53 6.55
C ALA A 603 -38.61 19.63 7.29
N GLY A 604 -38.87 19.33 8.58
CA GLY A 604 -38.06 18.38 9.36
C GLY A 604 -38.03 16.99 8.71
N ASP A 605 -39.18 16.48 8.27
CA ASP A 605 -39.24 15.18 7.58
C ASP A 605 -38.58 15.21 6.21
N LYS A 606 -38.58 16.35 5.52
CA LYS A 606 -37.92 16.51 4.21
C LYS A 606 -36.40 16.55 4.36
N TYR A 607 -35.88 17.42 5.23
CA TYR A 607 -34.46 17.77 5.29
C TYR A 607 -33.66 17.03 6.35
N ALA A 608 -34.24 16.61 7.48
CA ALA A 608 -33.46 15.96 8.54
C ALA A 608 -32.99 14.56 8.11
N PHE A 609 -31.70 14.29 8.30
CA PHE A 609 -31.03 13.03 8.02
C PHE A 609 -30.83 12.22 9.32
N ASP A 610 -31.94 11.82 9.94
CA ASP A 610 -31.92 11.14 11.25
C ASP A 610 -31.26 9.75 11.20
N SER A 611 -31.31 9.06 10.05
CA SER A 611 -30.65 7.76 9.86
C SER A 611 -29.12 7.85 9.99
N LEU A 612 -28.51 8.99 9.65
CA LEU A 612 -27.07 9.22 9.84
C LEU A 612 -26.60 8.97 11.28
N TYR A 613 -27.45 9.26 12.27
CA TYR A 613 -27.13 9.16 13.69
C TYR A 613 -27.67 7.89 14.35
N SER A 614 -28.71 7.27 13.78
CA SER A 614 -29.42 6.11 14.35
C SER A 614 -29.06 4.75 13.75
N THR A 615 -28.41 4.73 12.58
CA THR A 615 -27.90 3.51 11.92
C THR A 615 -26.38 3.57 11.76
N THR A 616 -25.77 2.52 11.21
CA THR A 616 -24.36 2.54 10.81
C THR A 616 -24.15 3.49 9.62
N LYS A 617 -22.90 3.92 9.38
CA LYS A 617 -22.56 4.80 8.24
C LYS A 617 -23.00 4.19 6.90
N ILE A 618 -22.74 2.91 6.70
CA ILE A 618 -23.07 2.17 5.46
C ILE A 618 -24.58 2.12 5.23
N GLN A 619 -25.37 1.81 6.27
CA GLN A 619 -26.83 1.82 6.15
C GLN A 619 -27.37 3.23 5.89
N ALA A 620 -26.79 4.26 6.51
CA ALA A 620 -27.18 5.64 6.28
C ALA A 620 -26.95 6.08 4.81
N GLN A 621 -25.86 5.62 4.18
CA GLN A 621 -25.55 5.89 2.77
C GLN A 621 -26.60 5.33 1.80
N GLN A 622 -27.23 4.21 2.15
CA GLN A 622 -28.31 3.63 1.34
C GLN A 622 -29.57 4.50 1.31
N TYR A 623 -29.74 5.43 2.28
CA TYR A 623 -30.80 6.44 2.27
C TYR A 623 -30.40 7.67 1.42
N SER A 624 -30.20 7.46 0.12
CA SER A 624 -29.81 8.51 -0.84
C SER A 624 -30.79 9.69 -0.89
N GLU A 625 -32.05 9.46 -0.53
CA GLU A 625 -33.07 10.51 -0.42
C GLU A 625 -32.80 11.55 0.67
N LYS A 626 -32.03 11.18 1.70
CA LYS A 626 -31.60 12.05 2.81
C LYS A 626 -30.15 12.47 2.72
N ASN A 627 -29.30 11.66 2.11
CA ASN A 627 -27.88 11.96 1.96
C ASN A 627 -27.60 13.04 0.89
N LYS A 628 -28.02 14.28 1.20
CA LYS A 628 -28.10 15.41 0.28
C LYS A 628 -27.34 16.65 0.75
N PHE A 629 -26.71 16.57 1.93
CA PHE A 629 -25.87 17.64 2.46
C PHE A 629 -24.43 17.46 2.01
N TYR A 630 -23.86 18.52 1.46
CA TYR A 630 -22.47 18.60 1.01
C TYR A 630 -21.78 19.72 1.77
N LEU A 631 -20.59 19.46 2.27
CA LEU A 631 -19.70 20.42 2.87
C LEU A 631 -18.64 20.73 1.82
N GLU A 632 -18.62 21.97 1.36
CA GLU A 632 -17.64 22.43 0.38
C GLU A 632 -16.87 23.61 0.92
N GLY A 633 -15.69 23.85 0.39
CA GLY A 633 -14.89 24.96 0.84
C GLY A 633 -13.52 25.00 0.24
N ARG A 634 -12.69 25.89 0.79
CA ARG A 634 -11.29 26.00 0.45
C ARG A 634 -10.47 26.41 1.65
N TYR A 635 -9.23 25.96 1.69
CA TYR A 635 -8.30 26.31 2.75
C TYR A 635 -6.88 26.50 2.21
N LYS A 636 -6.06 27.10 3.06
CA LYS A 636 -4.60 27.24 2.88
C LYS A 636 -3.89 26.52 4.03
N SER A 637 -2.72 25.95 3.75
CA SER A 637 -1.85 25.38 4.78
C SER A 637 -0.85 26.43 5.29
N THR A 638 -0.51 26.39 6.58
CA THR A 638 0.36 27.40 7.24
C THR A 638 1.82 27.32 6.77
N TYR A 639 2.28 26.18 6.26
CA TYR A 639 3.64 25.98 5.74
C TYR A 639 3.71 26.12 4.21
N GLY A 640 4.46 27.13 3.74
CA GLY A 640 5.04 27.13 2.40
C GLY A 640 5.07 28.49 1.70
N ASN A 641 6.22 29.18 1.73
CA ASN A 641 6.59 30.10 0.66
C ASN A 641 7.02 29.35 -0.63
N GLU A 642 6.93 28.03 -0.60
CA GLU A 642 7.24 27.12 -1.70
C GLU A 642 5.93 26.43 -2.12
N ILE A 643 5.61 26.53 -3.40
CA ILE A 643 4.45 25.91 -4.04
C ILE A 643 4.89 24.53 -4.50
N SER A 644 4.25 23.49 -4.01
CA SER A 644 4.49 22.12 -4.48
C SER A 644 3.93 21.97 -5.90
N LEU A 645 4.73 21.40 -6.81
CA LEU A 645 4.25 21.01 -8.13
C LEU A 645 3.44 19.69 -8.08
N GLY A 646 3.46 19.01 -6.93
CA GLY A 646 2.87 17.68 -6.75
C GLY A 646 3.46 16.63 -7.68
N VAL A 647 4.66 16.88 -8.21
CA VAL A 647 5.46 15.99 -9.06
C VAL A 647 6.92 16.11 -8.59
N TRP A 648 7.60 14.98 -8.42
CA TRP A 648 8.97 14.94 -7.91
C TRP A 648 9.93 14.77 -9.10
N ASN A 649 11.18 15.24 -8.98
CA ASN A 649 12.20 15.12 -10.04
C ASN A 649 11.75 15.65 -11.42
N VAL A 650 11.35 16.92 -11.45
CA VAL A 650 10.89 17.63 -12.65
C VAL A 650 12.07 17.89 -13.59
N ALA A 651 11.85 17.73 -14.90
CA ALA A 651 12.88 18.03 -15.90
C ALA A 651 13.25 19.52 -15.87
N GLN A 652 14.56 19.83 -15.88
CA GLN A 652 15.02 21.22 -15.85
C GLN A 652 14.48 22.03 -17.04
N GLY A 653 13.89 23.20 -16.77
CA GLY A 653 13.27 24.05 -17.78
C GLY A 653 11.88 23.63 -18.25
N SER A 654 11.28 22.57 -17.68
CA SER A 654 9.90 22.18 -18.01
C SER A 654 8.83 22.95 -17.22
N VAL A 655 9.24 23.80 -16.28
CA VAL A 655 8.36 24.66 -15.49
C VAL A 655 8.21 26.02 -16.17
N THR A 656 6.97 26.40 -16.47
CA THR A 656 6.62 27.72 -17.00
C THR A 656 5.67 28.40 -16.03
N VAL A 657 6.06 29.56 -15.51
CA VAL A 657 5.25 30.36 -14.58
C VAL A 657 4.74 31.61 -15.28
N THR A 658 3.45 31.91 -15.14
CA THR A 658 2.81 33.13 -15.66
C THR A 658 2.02 33.83 -14.56
N ALA A 659 2.01 35.16 -14.54
CA ALA A 659 1.18 35.95 -13.62
C ALA A 659 0.42 37.02 -14.43
N GLY A 660 -0.92 37.03 -14.34
CA GLY A 660 -1.74 38.01 -15.06
C GLY A 660 -1.53 37.99 -16.59
N GLY A 661 -1.16 36.84 -17.15
CA GLY A 661 -0.87 36.66 -18.58
C GLY A 661 0.57 36.98 -19.01
N VAL A 662 1.45 37.42 -18.10
CA VAL A 662 2.87 37.64 -18.38
C VAL A 662 3.69 36.44 -17.91
N THR A 663 4.52 35.86 -18.79
CA THR A 663 5.47 34.81 -18.42
C THR A 663 6.58 35.38 -17.56
N LEU A 664 6.77 34.81 -16.37
CA LEU A 664 7.81 35.20 -15.42
C LEU A 664 9.16 34.59 -15.82
N THR A 665 10.26 35.20 -15.36
CA THR A 665 11.62 34.72 -15.65
C THR A 665 12.22 33.93 -14.48
N GLU A 666 12.66 32.70 -14.71
CA GLU A 666 13.34 31.88 -13.71
C GLU A 666 14.68 32.53 -13.27
N GLY A 667 14.97 32.51 -11.97
CA GLY A 667 16.13 33.14 -11.34
C GLY A 667 15.96 34.63 -11.01
N VAL A 668 14.95 35.29 -11.57
CA VAL A 668 14.63 36.71 -11.30
C VAL A 668 13.30 36.83 -10.57
N ASP A 669 12.23 36.29 -11.16
CA ASP A 669 10.86 36.40 -10.64
C ASP A 669 10.45 35.18 -9.81
N TYR A 670 10.99 34.01 -10.11
CA TYR A 670 10.78 32.76 -9.36
C TYR A 670 12.01 31.85 -9.43
N SER A 671 12.10 30.86 -8.55
CA SER A 671 13.11 29.80 -8.57
C SER A 671 12.46 28.43 -8.44
N VAL A 672 12.99 27.42 -9.13
CA VAL A 672 12.48 26.04 -9.10
C VAL A 672 13.48 25.13 -8.41
N ASN A 673 13.02 24.31 -7.47
CA ASN A 673 13.75 23.15 -6.97
C ASN A 673 13.26 21.92 -7.75
N TYR A 674 14.00 21.56 -8.79
CA TYR A 674 13.64 20.47 -9.70
C TYR A 674 13.60 19.09 -9.02
N ASN A 675 14.44 18.87 -8.00
CA ASN A 675 14.48 17.60 -7.27
C ASN A 675 13.25 17.43 -6.38
N MET A 676 12.94 18.45 -5.58
CA MET A 676 11.77 18.43 -4.68
C MET A 676 10.46 18.74 -5.40
N GLY A 677 10.52 19.24 -6.63
CA GLY A 677 9.35 19.67 -7.39
C GLY A 677 8.65 20.86 -6.74
N THR A 678 9.39 21.85 -6.24
CA THR A 678 8.80 23.05 -5.63
C THR A 678 9.18 24.32 -6.37
N VAL A 679 8.27 25.30 -6.41
CA VAL A 679 8.48 26.62 -7.00
C VAL A 679 8.35 27.69 -5.93
N ARG A 680 9.32 28.60 -5.89
CA ARG A 680 9.31 29.76 -5.00
C ARG A 680 9.24 31.04 -5.80
N ILE A 681 8.24 31.87 -5.54
CA ILE A 681 8.15 33.20 -6.16
C ILE A 681 9.11 34.15 -5.43
N LEU A 682 10.04 34.75 -6.16
CA LEU A 682 11.08 35.66 -5.64
C LEU A 682 10.62 37.11 -5.64
N ASN A 683 9.80 37.50 -6.62
CA ASN A 683 9.32 38.87 -6.77
C ASN A 683 8.00 39.07 -6.00
N GLN A 684 8.12 39.65 -4.80
CA GLN A 684 7.02 39.85 -3.86
C GLN A 684 5.86 40.70 -4.38
N ASN A 685 6.08 41.52 -5.41
CA ASN A 685 5.02 42.37 -5.97
C ASN A 685 3.88 41.53 -6.55
N TYR A 686 4.19 40.40 -7.20
CA TYR A 686 3.20 39.47 -7.74
C TYR A 686 2.40 38.73 -6.65
N LEU A 687 3.02 38.52 -5.48
CA LEU A 687 2.35 37.92 -4.32
C LEU A 687 1.41 38.93 -3.64
N SER A 688 1.84 40.18 -3.50
CA SER A 688 1.06 41.24 -2.85
C SER A 688 -0.08 41.81 -3.69
N SER A 689 -0.07 41.61 -5.01
CA SER A 689 -1.08 42.12 -5.94
C SER A 689 -2.31 41.23 -6.07
N GLY A 690 -2.32 40.04 -5.44
CA GLY A 690 -3.40 39.06 -5.55
C GLY A 690 -3.68 38.57 -6.97
N THR A 691 -2.70 38.70 -7.86
CA THR A 691 -2.83 38.25 -9.24
C THR A 691 -2.63 36.73 -9.32
N PRO A 692 -3.54 35.96 -9.93
CA PRO A 692 -3.36 34.53 -10.08
C PRO A 692 -2.07 34.20 -10.85
N ILE A 693 -1.27 33.29 -10.28
CA ILE A 693 -0.03 32.77 -10.82
C ILE A 693 -0.30 31.36 -11.35
N ASN A 694 -0.25 31.16 -12.67
CA ASN A 694 -0.38 29.84 -13.27
C ASN A 694 1.02 29.23 -13.48
N ILE A 695 1.24 28.06 -12.91
CA ILE A 695 2.47 27.28 -13.01
C ILE A 695 2.16 26.02 -13.80
N SER A 696 2.74 25.91 -14.98
CA SER A 696 2.67 24.69 -15.77
C SER A 696 3.97 23.91 -15.67
N VAL A 697 3.88 22.60 -15.47
CA VAL A 697 5.01 21.69 -15.39
C VAL A 697 4.79 20.49 -16.30
N GLU A 698 5.82 20.07 -17.04
CA GLU A 698 5.86 18.78 -17.74
C GLU A 698 6.67 17.78 -16.90
N SER A 699 6.07 16.65 -16.54
CA SER A 699 6.65 15.58 -15.71
C SER A 699 6.48 14.22 -16.39
N GLU A 700 7.48 13.35 -16.35
CA GLU A 700 7.37 12.02 -16.94
C GLU A 700 6.57 11.08 -16.04
N ASN A 701 5.56 10.40 -16.59
CA ASN A 701 4.78 9.41 -15.87
C ASN A 701 5.28 8.01 -16.25
N ALA A 702 5.99 7.34 -15.34
CA ALA A 702 6.58 6.03 -15.58
C ALA A 702 5.54 4.90 -15.73
N ILE A 703 4.30 5.13 -15.29
CA ILE A 703 3.20 4.15 -15.31
C ILE A 703 2.02 4.79 -16.06
N GLY A 704 2.09 4.82 -17.39
CA GLY A 704 1.09 5.51 -18.20
C GLY A 704 0.88 4.93 -19.59
N ASN A 705 -0.27 5.27 -20.20
CA ASN A 705 -0.60 4.93 -21.57
C ASN A 705 0.49 5.41 -22.54
N THR A 706 0.83 4.59 -23.54
CA THR A 706 1.80 4.99 -24.56
C THR A 706 1.23 6.10 -25.44
N LYS A 707 1.89 7.26 -25.46
CA LYS A 707 1.43 8.45 -26.21
C LYS A 707 2.27 8.64 -27.46
N THR A 708 1.69 8.48 -28.64
CA THR A 708 2.36 8.74 -29.92
C THR A 708 2.00 10.13 -30.42
N MET A 709 3.01 10.96 -30.66
CA MET A 709 2.87 12.30 -31.23
C MET A 709 3.42 12.33 -32.67
N PHE A 710 2.60 12.84 -33.58
CA PHE A 710 3.02 13.31 -34.90
C PHE A 710 2.96 14.84 -34.93
N GLY A 711 4.01 15.50 -35.38
CA GLY A 711 4.06 16.95 -35.52
C GLY A 711 4.64 17.38 -36.85
N LEU A 712 4.06 18.43 -37.43
CA LEU A 712 4.56 19.11 -38.61
C LEU A 712 4.42 20.62 -38.40
N HIS A 713 5.52 21.34 -38.55
CA HIS A 713 5.57 22.79 -38.42
C HIS A 713 6.32 23.39 -39.61
N VAL A 714 5.74 24.42 -40.21
CA VAL A 714 6.29 25.14 -41.36
C VAL A 714 6.47 26.59 -40.94
N ASP A 715 7.68 27.14 -41.06
CA ASP A 715 7.96 28.57 -40.92
C ASP A 715 8.41 29.14 -42.26
N HIS A 716 7.78 30.22 -42.72
CA HIS A 716 8.14 30.91 -43.95
C HIS A 716 8.50 32.37 -43.66
N ALA A 717 9.76 32.73 -43.85
CA ALA A 717 10.23 34.10 -43.75
C ALA A 717 9.91 34.85 -45.05
N ILE A 718 8.86 35.68 -45.04
CA ILE A 718 8.52 36.53 -46.19
C ILE A 718 9.67 37.52 -46.44
N ASN A 719 10.13 38.16 -45.37
CA ASN A 719 11.30 39.04 -45.34
C ASN A 719 11.93 38.99 -43.93
N LYS A 720 12.98 39.79 -43.70
CA LYS A 720 13.71 39.84 -42.42
C LYS A 720 12.86 40.32 -41.21
N ASP A 721 11.70 40.92 -41.47
CA ASP A 721 10.83 41.53 -40.46
C ASP A 721 9.52 40.74 -40.28
N ILE A 722 9.18 39.78 -41.18
CA ILE A 722 7.89 39.08 -41.21
C ILE A 722 8.08 37.58 -41.41
N VAL A 723 7.57 36.79 -40.46
CA VAL A 723 7.51 35.31 -40.52
C VAL A 723 6.06 34.86 -40.40
N VAL A 724 5.67 33.89 -41.22
CA VAL A 724 4.37 33.20 -41.13
C VAL A 724 4.65 31.73 -40.88
N GLY A 725 4.02 31.18 -39.85
CA GLY A 725 4.11 29.77 -39.50
C GLY A 725 2.77 29.05 -39.59
N ALA A 726 2.83 27.73 -39.76
CA ALA A 726 1.69 26.83 -39.70
C ALA A 726 2.10 25.55 -38.96
N THR A 727 1.23 25.06 -38.08
CA THR A 727 1.49 23.88 -37.26
C THR A 727 0.33 22.90 -37.36
N ILE A 728 0.63 21.61 -37.41
CA ILE A 728 -0.32 20.53 -37.14
C ILE A 728 0.33 19.51 -36.22
N LEU A 729 -0.35 19.17 -35.13
CA LEU A 729 0.05 18.11 -34.20
C LEU A 729 -1.10 17.12 -34.05
N ASN A 730 -0.78 15.83 -34.02
CA ASN A 730 -1.69 14.76 -33.63
C ASN A 730 -1.08 14.00 -32.45
N LEU A 731 -1.83 13.89 -31.36
CA LEU A 731 -1.44 13.13 -30.16
C LEU A 731 -2.44 12.00 -29.96
N ARG A 732 -1.94 10.77 -29.98
CA ARG A 732 -2.73 9.55 -29.83
C ARG A 732 -2.23 8.73 -28.67
N GLU A 733 -3.13 8.38 -27.76
CA GLU A 733 -2.86 7.46 -26.67
C GLU A 733 -3.31 6.04 -27.01
N ARG A 734 -2.61 5.07 -26.45
CA ARG A 734 -2.97 3.66 -26.51
C ARG A 734 -2.93 3.07 -25.11
N THR A 735 -4.04 2.45 -24.73
CA THR A 735 -4.20 1.67 -23.50
C THR A 735 -3.70 0.24 -23.68
N GLU A 736 -3.26 -0.37 -22.58
CA GLU A 736 -2.90 -1.79 -22.54
C GLU A 736 -4.12 -2.70 -22.68
N THR A 737 -5.26 -2.28 -22.13
CA THR A 737 -6.54 -2.99 -22.19
C THR A 737 -7.51 -2.33 -23.19
N PHE A 738 -8.43 -3.14 -23.75
CA PHE A 738 -9.55 -2.63 -24.55
C PHE A 738 -10.75 -2.21 -23.70
N LYS A 739 -10.85 -2.75 -22.47
CA LYS A 739 -11.80 -2.27 -21.47
C LYS A 739 -11.21 -1.03 -20.81
N VAL A 740 -11.88 0.10 -21.00
CA VAL A 740 -11.46 1.40 -20.46
C VAL A 740 -12.60 1.97 -19.63
N ASN A 741 -12.28 2.36 -18.40
CA ASN A 741 -13.24 2.95 -17.48
C ASN A 741 -13.47 4.43 -17.79
N PHE A 742 -14.62 4.94 -17.35
CA PHE A 742 -14.93 6.36 -17.45
C PHE A 742 -13.91 7.20 -16.66
N GLY A 743 -13.37 8.25 -17.28
CA GLY A 743 -12.29 9.10 -16.75
C GLY A 743 -10.88 8.69 -17.19
N GLU A 744 -10.70 7.50 -17.78
CA GLU A 744 -9.41 6.99 -18.27
C GLU A 744 -9.36 6.92 -19.80
N GLU A 745 -10.15 7.74 -20.49
CA GLU A 745 -10.35 7.61 -21.93
C GLU A 745 -9.08 7.95 -22.74
N PRO A 746 -8.55 7.03 -23.58
CA PRO A 746 -7.42 7.33 -24.43
C PRO A 746 -7.80 8.29 -25.55
N ILE A 747 -7.05 9.38 -25.63
CA ILE A 747 -7.30 10.45 -26.60
C ILE A 747 -6.69 10.18 -27.97
N ASN A 748 -7.26 10.81 -29.00
CA ASN A 748 -6.66 10.94 -30.33
C ASN A 748 -6.98 12.33 -30.88
N ASN A 749 -6.24 13.31 -30.38
CA ASN A 749 -6.53 14.71 -30.61
C ASN A 749 -5.63 15.28 -31.71
N THR A 750 -6.21 16.11 -32.57
CA THR A 750 -5.47 16.83 -33.62
C THR A 750 -5.65 18.33 -33.42
N ILE A 751 -4.56 19.07 -33.37
CA ILE A 751 -4.58 20.54 -33.35
C ILE A 751 -3.88 21.05 -34.59
N TRP A 752 -4.43 22.08 -35.22
CA TRP A 752 -3.73 22.81 -36.28
C TRP A 752 -3.86 24.31 -36.06
N GLY A 753 -2.88 25.07 -36.50
CA GLY A 753 -2.86 26.50 -36.30
C GLY A 753 -1.96 27.25 -37.27
N LEU A 754 -2.13 28.57 -37.27
CA LEU A 754 -1.36 29.53 -38.04
C LEU A 754 -0.83 30.59 -37.07
N ASN A 755 0.44 30.93 -37.21
CA ASN A 755 1.07 32.00 -36.44
C ASN A 755 1.73 32.99 -37.40
N PHE A 756 1.79 34.25 -36.99
CA PHE A 756 2.36 35.33 -37.77
C PHE A 756 3.06 36.30 -36.84
N ALA A 757 4.32 36.60 -37.13
CA ALA A 757 5.15 37.49 -36.34
C ALA A 757 5.73 38.61 -37.22
N ILE A 758 5.53 39.85 -36.80
CA ILE A 758 6.20 41.04 -37.36
C ILE A 758 7.10 41.63 -36.30
N LYS A 759 8.40 41.76 -36.60
CA LYS A 759 9.34 42.55 -35.82
C LYS A 759 9.92 43.66 -36.69
N LYS A 760 9.62 44.92 -36.35
CA LYS A 760 10.11 46.08 -37.10
C LYS A 760 10.71 47.15 -36.21
N ASP A 761 11.91 47.60 -36.54
CA ASP A 761 12.57 48.68 -35.83
C ASP A 761 11.93 50.03 -36.16
N VAL A 762 11.50 50.76 -35.14
CA VAL A 762 10.80 52.04 -35.24
C VAL A 762 11.63 53.13 -34.55
N ARG A 763 12.69 53.55 -35.25
CA ARG A 763 13.61 54.62 -34.80
C ARG A 763 12.92 55.96 -34.49
N PHE A 764 11.71 56.19 -35.01
CA PHE A 764 10.92 57.37 -34.67
C PHE A 764 10.57 57.42 -33.18
N ILE A 765 10.20 56.29 -32.57
CA ILE A 765 9.85 56.22 -31.14
C ILE A 765 11.08 56.54 -30.30
N THR A 766 12.23 55.97 -30.65
CA THR A 766 13.52 56.28 -29.99
C THR A 766 13.84 57.77 -30.06
N LYS A 767 13.63 58.40 -31.22
CA LYS A 767 13.86 59.83 -31.42
C LYS A 767 12.85 60.70 -30.67
N ALA A 768 11.59 60.31 -30.61
CA ALA A 768 10.54 61.01 -29.86
C ALA A 768 10.80 60.97 -28.34
N LEU A 769 11.23 59.82 -27.82
CA LEU A 769 11.63 59.67 -26.42
C LEU A 769 12.83 60.56 -26.05
N ASN A 770 13.76 60.74 -26.98
CA ASN A 770 14.92 61.63 -26.81
C ASN A 770 14.56 63.13 -26.86
N TYR A 771 13.31 63.50 -27.16
CA TYR A 771 12.82 64.87 -27.14
C TYR A 771 12.30 65.29 -25.75
N LEU A 772 12.13 64.34 -24.83
CA LEU A 772 11.72 64.63 -23.45
C LEU A 772 12.90 65.24 -22.67
N PRO A 773 12.74 66.44 -22.08
CA PRO A 773 13.80 67.03 -21.28
C PRO A 773 14.04 66.15 -20.05
N MET A 774 15.28 65.65 -19.92
CA MET A 774 15.80 64.72 -18.88
C MET A 774 15.91 63.22 -19.23
N TYR A 775 15.59 62.76 -20.45
CA TYR A 775 15.79 61.37 -20.88
C TYR A 775 16.55 61.27 -22.22
N LYS A 776 17.60 60.45 -22.31
CA LYS A 776 18.36 60.17 -23.56
C LYS A 776 18.73 58.69 -23.65
N THR A 777 18.20 57.99 -24.64
CA THR A 777 18.51 56.58 -24.93
C THR A 777 19.03 56.42 -26.37
N LYS A 778 20.05 55.56 -26.52
CA LYS A 778 20.59 55.14 -27.83
C LYS A 778 20.06 53.77 -28.27
N GLN A 779 19.30 53.11 -27.40
CA GLN A 779 18.78 51.77 -27.65
C GLN A 779 17.62 51.86 -28.64
N GLU A 780 17.68 51.12 -29.74
CA GLU A 780 16.67 51.15 -30.79
C GLU A 780 15.33 50.65 -30.26
N SER A 781 14.24 51.32 -30.63
CA SER A 781 12.88 50.89 -30.32
C SER A 781 12.39 49.98 -31.43
N SER A 782 11.80 48.84 -31.09
CA SER A 782 11.18 47.90 -32.04
C SER A 782 9.70 47.70 -31.69
N ILE A 783 8.85 47.52 -32.70
CA ILE A 783 7.47 47.04 -32.53
C ILE A 783 7.47 45.56 -32.90
N LEU A 784 6.96 44.73 -31.99
CA LEU A 784 6.66 43.33 -32.20
C LEU A 784 5.13 43.18 -32.26
N PHE A 785 4.63 42.50 -33.28
CA PHE A 785 3.23 42.12 -33.41
C PHE A 785 3.17 40.63 -33.71
N ASP A 786 2.54 39.88 -32.80
CA ASP A 786 2.33 38.44 -32.95
C ASP A 786 0.83 38.17 -33.02
N GLY A 787 0.44 37.32 -33.97
CA GLY A 787 -0.93 36.85 -34.14
C GLY A 787 -0.95 35.35 -34.29
N GLU A 788 -1.86 34.67 -33.58
CA GLU A 788 -1.97 33.22 -33.58
C GLU A 788 -3.44 32.79 -33.71
N PHE A 789 -3.65 31.68 -34.40
CA PHE A 789 -4.92 30.98 -34.48
C PHE A 789 -4.67 29.48 -34.32
N ALA A 790 -5.48 28.80 -33.51
CA ALA A 790 -5.43 27.36 -33.35
C ALA A 790 -6.85 26.78 -33.33
N HIS A 791 -7.03 25.63 -33.98
CA HIS A 791 -8.26 24.87 -33.98
C HIS A 791 -8.00 23.45 -33.49
N PHE A 792 -8.73 23.06 -32.45
CA PHE A 792 -8.61 21.77 -31.79
C PHE A 792 -9.72 20.83 -32.25
N ILE A 793 -9.34 19.65 -32.71
CA ILE A 793 -10.23 18.58 -33.15
C ILE A 793 -10.07 17.42 -32.16
N PRO A 794 -11.00 17.26 -31.20
CA PRO A 794 -10.98 16.16 -30.27
C PRO A 794 -11.30 14.83 -30.97
N GLY A 795 -10.70 13.74 -30.50
CA GLY A 795 -10.98 12.39 -30.97
C GLY A 795 -10.63 11.34 -29.92
N HIS A 796 -11.04 10.10 -30.19
CA HIS A 796 -10.80 8.96 -29.31
C HIS A 796 -9.96 7.89 -30.00
N ALA A 797 -9.22 7.10 -29.22
CA ALA A 797 -8.45 6.00 -29.77
C ALA A 797 -9.35 4.92 -30.41
N SER A 798 -8.81 4.21 -31.40
CA SER A 798 -9.56 3.15 -32.09
C SER A 798 -9.77 1.88 -31.26
N SER A 799 -9.08 1.77 -30.12
CA SER A 799 -9.21 0.66 -29.16
C SER A 799 -10.59 0.67 -28.49
N ILE A 800 -11.15 1.85 -28.23
CA ILE A 800 -12.44 2.04 -27.58
C ILE A 800 -13.60 2.25 -28.57
N GLY A 801 -13.35 2.25 -29.88
CA GLY A 801 -14.43 2.36 -30.87
C GLY A 801 -13.98 2.89 -32.23
N ARG A 802 -14.93 3.14 -33.14
CA ARG A 802 -14.66 3.69 -34.47
C ARG A 802 -15.65 4.78 -34.84
N GLY A 803 -15.17 5.79 -35.56
CA GLY A 803 -15.99 6.90 -36.05
C GLY A 803 -16.37 7.86 -34.92
N LYS A 804 -17.68 8.06 -34.70
CA LYS A 804 -18.22 8.91 -33.62
C LYS A 804 -18.71 8.11 -32.40
N LYS A 805 -18.43 6.81 -32.36
CA LYS A 805 -18.88 5.90 -31.31
C LYS A 805 -17.67 5.37 -30.55
N ALA A 806 -17.60 5.71 -29.27
CA ALA A 806 -16.71 5.11 -28.29
C ALA A 806 -17.53 4.28 -27.29
N GLN A 807 -16.93 3.22 -26.77
CA GLN A 807 -17.44 2.37 -25.71
C GLN A 807 -16.58 2.58 -24.49
N LEU A 808 -17.22 2.93 -23.39
CA LEU A 808 -16.59 3.19 -22.10
C LEU A 808 -17.39 2.43 -21.05
N TYR A 809 -16.70 1.92 -20.05
CA TYR A 809 -17.30 1.21 -18.95
C TYR A 809 -17.49 2.20 -17.80
N VAL A 810 -18.74 2.45 -17.42
CA VAL A 810 -19.04 3.19 -16.18
C VAL A 810 -18.70 2.32 -14.98
N ASP A 811 -18.98 1.02 -15.11
CA ASP A 811 -18.56 -0.05 -14.20
C ASP A 811 -18.44 -1.34 -15.04
N ASP A 812 -17.37 -2.10 -14.85
CA ASP A 812 -17.15 -3.40 -15.50
C ASP A 812 -17.36 -4.58 -14.55
N PHE A 813 -17.67 -4.31 -13.28
CA PHE A 813 -17.85 -5.27 -12.18
C PHE A 813 -16.66 -6.21 -11.93
N GLU A 814 -15.48 -5.96 -12.52
CA GLU A 814 -14.31 -6.83 -12.32
C GLU A 814 -13.75 -6.71 -10.89
N ALA A 815 -13.80 -5.51 -10.31
CA ALA A 815 -13.40 -5.24 -8.93
C ALA A 815 -14.53 -5.42 -7.90
N ALA A 816 -15.74 -5.82 -8.34
CA ALA A 816 -16.90 -5.97 -7.46
C ALA A 816 -16.76 -7.15 -6.48
N LYS A 817 -15.81 -8.05 -6.72
CA LYS A 817 -15.58 -9.22 -5.88
C LYS A 817 -14.17 -9.20 -5.29
N THR A 818 -14.10 -9.02 -3.97
CA THR A 818 -12.91 -9.32 -3.19
C THR A 818 -13.09 -10.68 -2.50
N THR A 819 -12.02 -11.46 -2.40
CA THR A 819 -12.08 -12.79 -1.79
C THR A 819 -11.12 -12.87 -0.61
N ILE A 820 -11.62 -13.40 0.51
CA ILE A 820 -10.82 -13.71 1.69
C ILE A 820 -10.55 -15.21 1.66
N ASN A 821 -9.28 -15.60 1.53
CA ASN A 821 -8.94 -17.02 1.47
C ASN A 821 -9.07 -17.67 2.86
N LEU A 822 -9.92 -18.70 2.95
CA LEU A 822 -10.12 -19.46 4.18
C LEU A 822 -9.43 -20.84 4.21
N THR A 823 -8.67 -21.22 3.16
CA THR A 823 -8.18 -22.61 3.01
C THR A 823 -6.89 -22.94 3.78
N THR A 824 -6.21 -21.95 4.36
CA THR A 824 -4.93 -22.18 5.06
C THR A 824 -5.14 -22.89 6.42
N PRO A 825 -4.66 -24.13 6.61
CA PRO A 825 -4.92 -24.94 7.82
C PRO A 825 -4.39 -24.30 9.11
N GLY A 826 -3.24 -23.61 9.06
CA GLY A 826 -2.60 -23.02 10.24
C GLY A 826 -3.37 -21.87 10.90
N PHE A 827 -4.45 -21.38 10.28
CA PHE A 827 -5.36 -20.40 10.89
C PHE A 827 -6.63 -21.04 11.48
N TRP A 828 -6.76 -22.37 11.39
CA TRP A 828 -7.87 -23.12 11.98
C TRP A 828 -7.40 -23.85 13.24
N PHE A 829 -8.24 -23.80 14.26
CA PHE A 829 -8.04 -24.42 15.57
C PHE A 829 -9.22 -25.34 15.89
N LEU A 830 -9.09 -26.18 16.91
CA LEU A 830 -10.19 -27.00 17.38
C LEU A 830 -11.37 -26.12 17.80
N ALA A 831 -12.60 -26.48 17.41
CA ALA A 831 -13.78 -25.73 17.80
C ALA A 831 -14.24 -26.03 19.22
N SER A 832 -14.75 -25.00 19.90
CA SER A 832 -15.66 -25.17 21.03
C SER A 832 -16.98 -25.81 20.57
N THR A 833 -17.67 -26.51 21.47
CA THR A 833 -19.02 -27.02 21.19
C THR A 833 -19.97 -25.83 21.00
N PRO A 834 -20.73 -25.74 19.87
CA PRO A 834 -21.61 -24.61 19.59
C PRO A 834 -22.63 -24.34 20.71
N GLN A 835 -22.54 -23.14 21.30
CA GLN A 835 -23.37 -22.75 22.43
C GLN A 835 -24.80 -22.35 22.00
N HIS A 836 -25.73 -22.37 22.97
CA HIS A 836 -27.15 -21.99 22.80
C HIS A 836 -27.98 -22.86 21.84
N GLN A 837 -27.44 -24.01 21.41
CA GLN A 837 -28.11 -24.99 20.55
C GLN A 837 -28.42 -26.31 21.29
N THR A 838 -28.95 -26.20 22.51
CA THR A 838 -29.11 -27.33 23.45
C THR A 838 -30.34 -28.23 23.18
N LYS A 839 -30.93 -28.14 21.98
CA LYS A 839 -32.07 -28.97 21.62
C LYS A 839 -31.61 -30.42 21.39
N LYS A 840 -32.46 -31.39 21.73
CA LYS A 840 -32.21 -32.81 21.47
C LYS A 840 -32.01 -33.03 19.96
N GLY A 841 -30.86 -33.56 19.57
CA GLY A 841 -30.44 -33.74 18.17
C GLY A 841 -29.51 -32.65 17.62
N MET A 842 -29.13 -31.65 18.42
CA MET A 842 -28.07 -30.68 18.10
C MET A 842 -26.91 -30.85 19.08
N PHE A 843 -26.63 -29.87 19.94
CA PHE A 843 -25.53 -29.87 20.92
C PHE A 843 -26.07 -29.79 22.36
N PRO A 844 -26.75 -30.82 22.88
CA PRO A 844 -27.27 -30.83 24.25
C PRO A 844 -26.18 -30.65 25.32
N GLU A 845 -24.95 -31.10 25.05
CA GLU A 845 -23.78 -30.93 25.91
C GLU A 845 -23.31 -29.47 26.07
N ALA A 846 -23.82 -28.54 25.25
CA ALA A 846 -23.51 -27.12 25.36
C ALA A 846 -24.28 -26.41 26.50
N ALA A 847 -25.13 -27.13 27.24
CA ALA A 847 -25.88 -26.57 28.37
C ALA A 847 -24.94 -26.00 29.47
N PRO A 848 -25.37 -24.97 30.22
CA PRO A 848 -24.62 -24.50 31.39
C PRO A 848 -24.41 -25.61 32.43
N ASP A 849 -23.33 -25.52 33.20
CA ASP A 849 -22.96 -26.45 34.30
C ASP A 849 -22.61 -27.89 33.89
N MET A 850 -22.38 -28.15 32.60
CA MET A 850 -21.80 -29.42 32.13
C MET A 850 -20.32 -29.50 32.50
N GLY A 851 -19.88 -30.64 33.05
CA GLY A 851 -18.48 -30.90 33.38
C GLY A 851 -17.71 -31.42 32.16
N LEU A 852 -17.03 -32.56 32.32
CA LEU A 852 -16.32 -33.24 31.22
C LEU A 852 -17.27 -33.70 30.10
N GLU A 853 -18.56 -33.84 30.42
CA GLU A 853 -19.63 -34.20 29.50
C GLU A 853 -19.70 -33.27 28.27
N TYR A 854 -19.22 -32.03 28.41
CA TYR A 854 -19.14 -31.03 27.33
C TYR A 854 -18.42 -31.52 26.07
N GLY A 855 -17.45 -32.44 26.21
CA GLY A 855 -16.63 -32.99 25.12
C GLY A 855 -17.01 -34.38 24.64
N PHE A 856 -18.01 -35.04 25.25
CA PHE A 856 -18.23 -36.49 25.06
C PHE A 856 -18.64 -36.90 23.64
N ASN A 857 -19.28 -36.00 22.89
CA ASN A 857 -19.69 -36.26 21.49
C ASN A 857 -18.64 -35.86 20.45
N ARG A 858 -17.47 -35.35 20.87
CA ARG A 858 -16.42 -34.95 19.95
C ARG A 858 -15.72 -36.17 19.34
N ALA A 859 -15.87 -36.34 18.03
CA ALA A 859 -15.17 -37.33 17.24
C ALA A 859 -13.93 -36.71 16.56
N LYS A 860 -13.07 -37.57 16.01
CA LYS A 860 -11.80 -37.14 15.41
C LYS A 860 -12.02 -36.44 14.08
N LEU A 861 -11.48 -35.23 13.96
CA LEU A 861 -11.43 -34.43 12.74
C LEU A 861 -9.98 -34.00 12.51
N ALA A 862 -9.45 -34.26 11.32
CA ALA A 862 -8.14 -33.79 10.89
C ALA A 862 -8.28 -32.82 9.72
N TRP A 863 -7.60 -31.67 9.80
CA TRP A 863 -7.59 -30.65 8.75
C TRP A 863 -6.17 -30.36 8.28
N TYR A 864 -5.92 -30.45 6.97
CA TYR A 864 -4.58 -30.33 6.43
C TYR A 864 -4.56 -30.05 4.92
N ILE A 865 -3.40 -29.60 4.44
CA ILE A 865 -3.05 -29.64 3.01
C ILE A 865 -2.03 -30.76 2.85
N ILE A 866 -2.23 -31.64 1.86
CA ILE A 866 -1.23 -32.66 1.53
C ILE A 866 -0.03 -31.98 0.87
N ASP A 867 1.15 -32.10 1.49
CA ASP A 867 2.39 -31.52 0.98
C ASP A 867 2.70 -32.08 -0.43
N PRO A 868 3.03 -31.23 -1.43
CA PRO A 868 3.47 -31.68 -2.76
C PRO A 868 4.60 -32.72 -2.75
N LEU A 869 5.39 -32.79 -1.67
CA LEU A 869 6.37 -33.83 -1.40
C LEU A 869 5.83 -35.25 -1.61
N PHE A 870 4.58 -35.51 -1.21
CA PHE A 870 3.96 -36.84 -1.28
C PHE A 870 3.59 -37.24 -2.72
N HIS A 871 3.39 -36.27 -3.62
CA HIS A 871 3.00 -36.54 -5.01
C HIS A 871 4.18 -36.60 -5.96
N ASN A 872 5.29 -35.97 -5.61
CA ASN A 872 6.52 -36.03 -6.40
C ASN A 872 7.14 -37.43 -6.33
N ASN A 873 7.97 -37.79 -7.32
CA ASN A 873 8.78 -39.02 -7.31
C ASN A 873 10.24 -38.65 -7.04
N MET A 874 10.48 -37.99 -5.92
CA MET A 874 11.82 -37.54 -5.51
C MET A 874 12.36 -38.45 -4.40
N THR A 875 13.67 -38.43 -4.18
CA THR A 875 14.31 -39.12 -3.04
C THR A 875 13.80 -38.68 -1.66
N SER A 876 13.15 -37.51 -1.59
CA SER A 876 12.54 -36.96 -0.38
C SER A 876 11.13 -37.50 -0.10
N THR A 877 10.48 -38.16 -1.08
CA THR A 877 9.16 -38.78 -0.91
C THR A 877 9.29 -40.08 -0.10
N PRO A 878 8.49 -40.30 0.96
CA PRO A 878 8.55 -41.53 1.76
C PRO A 878 8.30 -42.79 0.93
N SER A 879 9.10 -43.84 1.17
CA SER A 879 9.10 -45.06 0.37
C SER A 879 7.83 -45.92 0.51
N ASN A 880 7.01 -45.66 1.51
CA ASN A 880 5.74 -46.36 1.77
C ASN A 880 4.57 -45.83 0.94
N ILE A 881 4.73 -44.68 0.25
CA ILE A 881 3.66 -44.09 -0.57
C ILE A 881 3.73 -44.65 -1.99
N THR A 882 2.69 -45.40 -2.37
CA THR A 882 2.60 -46.05 -3.68
C THR A 882 1.99 -45.11 -4.73
N ALA A 883 2.06 -45.51 -6.01
CA ALA A 883 1.41 -44.76 -7.08
C ALA A 883 -0.12 -44.79 -6.94
N ASP A 884 -0.68 -45.89 -6.41
CA ASP A 884 -2.11 -46.05 -6.19
C ASP A 884 -2.60 -45.06 -5.12
N ASP A 885 -1.86 -44.93 -4.01
CA ASP A 885 -2.16 -43.95 -2.93
C ASP A 885 -2.18 -42.51 -3.46
N LYS A 886 -1.29 -42.17 -4.40
CA LYS A 886 -1.24 -40.83 -5.02
C LYS A 886 -2.37 -40.58 -6.01
N SER A 887 -2.93 -41.65 -6.57
CA SER A 887 -4.00 -41.59 -7.57
C SER A 887 -5.40 -41.62 -6.94
N GLU A 888 -5.47 -41.97 -5.66
CA GLU A 888 -6.72 -42.00 -4.89
C GLU A 888 -7.43 -40.65 -4.94
N MET A 889 -8.76 -40.68 -5.07
CA MET A 889 -9.53 -39.49 -5.42
C MET A 889 -9.41 -38.40 -4.35
N TYR A 890 -9.34 -38.80 -3.08
CA TYR A 890 -9.23 -37.92 -1.92
C TYR A 890 -7.79 -37.49 -1.60
N ALA A 891 -6.77 -38.12 -2.21
CA ALA A 891 -5.37 -37.82 -1.94
C ALA A 891 -4.65 -37.15 -3.11
N ARG A 892 -5.19 -37.20 -4.33
CA ARG A 892 -4.58 -36.64 -5.55
C ARG A 892 -4.46 -35.11 -5.51
N ARG A 893 -3.51 -34.57 -6.29
CA ARG A 893 -3.47 -33.12 -6.58
C ARG A 893 -4.52 -32.77 -7.63
N ILE A 894 -5.22 -31.65 -7.44
CA ILE A 894 -6.23 -31.14 -8.38
C ILE A 894 -5.61 -30.00 -9.19
N LEU A 895 -5.70 -30.08 -10.52
CA LEU A 895 -5.24 -28.99 -11.38
C LEU A 895 -6.20 -27.79 -11.32
N ILE A 896 -5.66 -26.57 -11.39
CA ILE A 896 -6.47 -25.36 -11.50
C ILE A 896 -7.46 -25.45 -12.67
N LYS A 897 -7.04 -26.05 -13.79
CA LYS A 897 -7.89 -26.23 -14.99
C LYS A 897 -9.01 -27.26 -14.84
N GLU A 898 -8.95 -28.15 -13.84
CA GLU A 898 -10.07 -29.07 -13.57
C GLU A 898 -11.27 -28.31 -13.00
N VAL A 899 -11.03 -27.34 -12.12
CA VAL A 899 -12.09 -26.51 -11.51
C VAL A 899 -12.39 -25.28 -12.36
N PHE A 900 -11.34 -24.64 -12.92
CA PHE A 900 -11.43 -23.40 -13.69
C PHE A 900 -10.83 -23.57 -15.10
N PRO A 901 -11.55 -24.23 -16.03
CA PRO A 901 -11.00 -24.63 -17.34
C PRO A 901 -10.59 -23.45 -18.24
N TYR A 902 -11.19 -22.27 -18.04
CA TYR A 902 -10.94 -21.07 -18.84
C TYR A 902 -9.90 -20.12 -18.22
N LYS A 903 -9.37 -20.42 -17.02
CA LYS A 903 -8.36 -19.59 -16.38
C LYS A 903 -7.02 -19.78 -17.07
N SER A 904 -6.43 -18.70 -17.57
CA SER A 904 -5.05 -18.72 -18.07
C SER A 904 -4.08 -18.85 -16.91
N ILE A 905 -3.18 -19.82 -17.00
CA ILE A 905 -2.10 -20.03 -16.03
C ILE A 905 -0.83 -19.58 -16.72
N ASP A 906 -0.09 -18.68 -16.08
CA ASP A 906 1.23 -18.29 -16.55
C ASP A 906 2.19 -19.48 -16.36
N PRO A 907 2.72 -20.06 -17.45
CA PRO A 907 3.62 -21.22 -17.36
C PRO A 907 4.95 -20.90 -16.66
N THR A 908 5.28 -19.62 -16.43
CA THR A 908 6.58 -19.21 -15.89
C THR A 908 6.61 -19.01 -14.36
N SER A 909 5.47 -18.95 -13.67
CA SER A 909 5.43 -18.46 -12.27
C SER A 909 4.48 -19.20 -11.31
N GLN A 910 3.55 -20.03 -11.80
CA GLN A 910 2.56 -20.67 -10.91
C GLN A 910 2.61 -22.19 -10.94
N ASP A 911 2.52 -22.78 -9.74
CA ASP A 911 2.20 -24.19 -9.56
C ASP A 911 0.81 -24.44 -10.18
N PRO A 912 0.66 -25.32 -11.19
CA PRO A 912 -0.61 -25.48 -11.91
C PRO A 912 -1.69 -26.20 -11.08
N TYR A 913 -1.41 -26.52 -9.82
CA TYR A 913 -2.28 -27.25 -8.91
C TYR A 913 -2.92 -26.31 -7.87
N LEU A 914 -4.14 -26.64 -7.44
CA LEU A 914 -4.83 -25.95 -6.36
C LEU A 914 -4.35 -26.46 -5.01
N SER A 915 -4.22 -25.54 -4.05
CA SER A 915 -4.08 -25.89 -2.64
C SER A 915 -5.48 -26.16 -2.05
N ILE A 916 -5.67 -27.33 -1.45
CA ILE A 916 -6.96 -27.84 -1.00
C ILE A 916 -6.90 -28.05 0.51
N LEU A 917 -7.85 -27.46 1.23
CA LEU A 917 -8.08 -27.78 2.63
C LEU A 917 -8.84 -29.11 2.71
N ASN A 918 -8.15 -30.18 3.10
CA ASN A 918 -8.76 -31.47 3.34
C ASN A 918 -9.33 -31.51 4.75
N LEU A 919 -10.56 -32.00 4.88
CA LEU A 919 -11.24 -32.24 6.16
C LEU A 919 -11.56 -33.74 6.25
N ALA A 920 -10.76 -34.49 7.00
CA ALA A 920 -10.95 -35.92 7.22
C ALA A 920 -11.67 -36.14 8.56
N TYR A 921 -12.94 -36.54 8.49
CA TYR A 921 -13.80 -36.75 9.66
C TYR A 921 -14.02 -38.24 9.92
N TYR A 922 -13.67 -38.69 11.13
CA TYR A 922 -13.77 -40.09 11.56
C TYR A 922 -14.78 -40.21 12.71
N PRO A 923 -16.09 -40.35 12.42
CA PRO A 923 -17.16 -40.28 13.44
C PRO A 923 -17.16 -41.46 14.42
N SER A 924 -16.47 -42.56 14.08
CA SER A 924 -16.29 -43.72 14.94
C SER A 924 -15.04 -43.64 15.81
N GLU A 925 -14.13 -42.70 15.56
CA GLU A 925 -12.90 -42.51 16.34
C GLU A 925 -13.07 -41.38 17.34
N ARG A 926 -12.54 -41.59 18.55
CA ARG A 926 -12.51 -40.60 19.63
C ARG A 926 -11.66 -39.40 19.22
N GLY A 927 -12.23 -38.20 19.34
CA GLY A 927 -11.48 -36.95 19.14
C GLY A 927 -10.74 -36.47 20.40
N PRO A 928 -9.92 -35.42 20.30
CA PRO A 928 -9.19 -34.85 21.44
C PRO A 928 -10.09 -34.37 22.57
N TYR A 929 -9.66 -34.56 23.81
CA TYR A 929 -10.34 -34.20 25.05
C TYR A 929 -11.75 -34.78 25.18
N ASN A 930 -11.94 -36.00 24.66
CA ASN A 930 -13.18 -36.77 24.82
C ASN A 930 -12.99 -37.87 25.88
N TYR A 931 -13.65 -37.68 27.03
CA TYR A 931 -13.62 -38.62 28.16
C TYR A 931 -14.90 -39.47 28.28
N ASP A 932 -15.60 -39.73 27.18
CA ASP A 932 -16.75 -40.64 27.14
C ASP A 932 -16.28 -42.10 27.31
N ALA A 933 -16.86 -42.83 28.25
CA ALA A 933 -16.56 -44.25 28.50
C ALA A 933 -17.83 -45.10 28.41
N ALA A 934 -18.73 -44.96 29.39
CA ALA A 934 -19.96 -45.75 29.49
C ALA A 934 -21.19 -45.09 28.83
N GLY A 935 -21.08 -43.82 28.40
CA GLY A 935 -22.21 -43.02 27.92
C GLY A 935 -23.00 -42.33 29.03
N VAL A 936 -23.60 -41.18 28.72
CA VAL A 936 -24.49 -40.43 29.61
C VAL A 936 -25.90 -40.40 29.00
N PRO A 937 -26.94 -40.92 29.69
CA PRO A 937 -28.28 -41.01 29.14
C PRO A 937 -28.81 -39.68 28.61
N GLY A 938 -29.20 -39.66 27.33
CA GLY A 938 -29.70 -38.47 26.64
C GLY A 938 -28.63 -37.52 26.10
N LEU A 939 -27.34 -37.82 26.32
CA LEU A 939 -26.21 -36.99 25.90
C LEU A 939 -25.22 -37.76 25.01
N SER A 940 -24.64 -38.85 25.51
CA SER A 940 -23.61 -39.64 24.81
C SER A 940 -23.89 -41.15 24.91
N SER A 941 -23.40 -41.92 23.95
CA SER A 941 -23.66 -43.36 23.86
C SER A 941 -22.49 -44.24 24.38
N GLY A 942 -21.34 -43.65 24.73
CA GLY A 942 -20.17 -44.38 25.23
C GLY A 942 -19.31 -45.04 24.14
N LEU A 943 -18.40 -45.91 24.58
CA LEU A 943 -17.47 -46.68 23.74
C LEU A 943 -17.93 -48.13 23.55
N ASN A 944 -17.57 -48.71 22.40
CA ASN A 944 -17.60 -50.15 22.14
C ASN A 944 -16.38 -50.84 22.74
N ALA A 945 -16.40 -52.18 22.82
CA ALA A 945 -15.29 -52.96 23.37
C ALA A 945 -13.98 -52.79 22.55
N ASP A 946 -14.12 -52.51 21.25
CA ASP A 946 -13.03 -52.26 20.31
C ASP A 946 -12.50 -50.81 20.34
N GLY A 947 -13.03 -49.95 21.23
CA GLY A 947 -12.62 -48.55 21.36
C GLY A 947 -13.34 -47.56 20.44
N THR A 948 -14.22 -48.04 19.54
CA THR A 948 -14.99 -47.15 18.65
C THR A 948 -16.13 -46.45 19.40
N LEU A 949 -16.47 -45.23 18.98
CA LEU A 949 -17.61 -44.48 19.52
C LEU A 949 -18.94 -45.16 19.13
N LYS A 950 -19.80 -45.41 20.11
CA LYS A 950 -21.18 -45.85 19.87
C LYS A 950 -22.00 -44.73 19.22
N ASN A 951 -22.88 -45.12 18.28
CA ASN A 951 -23.77 -44.23 17.53
C ASN A 951 -23.01 -43.06 16.84
N PRO A 952 -22.19 -43.35 15.81
CA PRO A 952 -21.37 -42.32 15.13
C PRO A 952 -22.20 -41.16 14.55
N GLU A 953 -23.47 -41.40 14.19
CA GLU A 953 -24.40 -40.38 13.68
C GLU A 953 -24.71 -39.26 14.69
N THR A 954 -24.49 -39.48 15.99
CA THR A 954 -24.71 -38.46 17.03
C THR A 954 -23.44 -37.70 17.41
N ARG A 955 -22.31 -37.99 16.75
CA ARG A 955 -21.00 -37.39 17.06
C ARG A 955 -20.70 -36.25 16.10
N TRP A 956 -19.87 -35.31 16.54
CA TRP A 956 -19.46 -34.14 15.74
C TRP A 956 -17.96 -33.90 15.82
N GLY A 957 -17.41 -33.22 14.82
CA GLY A 957 -16.05 -32.69 14.82
C GLY A 957 -16.06 -31.28 14.24
N GLY A 958 -15.30 -30.36 14.82
CA GLY A 958 -15.36 -28.95 14.42
C GLY A 958 -14.01 -28.25 14.48
N ILE A 959 -13.86 -27.29 13.58
CA ILE A 959 -12.75 -26.33 13.55
C ILE A 959 -13.31 -24.91 13.57
N MET A 960 -12.57 -23.98 14.18
CA MET A 960 -12.91 -22.57 14.22
C MET A 960 -11.70 -21.71 13.86
N ARG A 961 -11.96 -20.50 13.38
CA ARG A 961 -10.92 -19.51 13.06
C ARG A 961 -11.40 -18.11 13.34
N LYS A 962 -10.48 -17.23 13.68
CA LYS A 962 -10.72 -15.79 13.66
C LYS A 962 -10.86 -15.29 12.21
N LEU A 963 -11.72 -14.29 12.02
CA LEU A 963 -11.76 -13.48 10.81
C LEU A 963 -11.08 -12.15 11.08
N GLU A 964 -10.17 -11.74 10.21
CA GLU A 964 -9.46 -10.45 10.36
C GLU A 964 -10.39 -9.27 10.08
N THR A 965 -11.34 -9.45 9.18
CA THR A 965 -12.40 -8.49 8.88
C THR A 965 -13.64 -8.84 9.69
N THR A 966 -13.95 -8.06 10.73
CA THR A 966 -15.11 -8.29 11.61
C THR A 966 -16.36 -7.51 11.20
N ASP A 967 -16.21 -6.39 10.48
CA ASP A 967 -17.32 -5.60 9.95
C ASP A 967 -17.65 -6.03 8.50
N PHE A 968 -18.59 -6.97 8.39
CA PHE A 968 -19.08 -7.48 7.10
C PHE A 968 -19.89 -6.47 6.30
N GLU A 969 -20.54 -5.51 6.97
CA GLU A 969 -21.36 -4.48 6.31
C GLU A 969 -20.46 -3.49 5.58
N THR A 970 -19.43 -2.98 6.26
CA THR A 970 -18.45 -2.06 5.65
C THR A 970 -17.64 -2.74 4.56
N SER A 971 -17.39 -4.04 4.69
CA SER A 971 -16.60 -4.82 3.73
C SER A 971 -17.46 -5.48 2.64
N ASN A 972 -18.77 -5.27 2.66
CA ASN A 972 -19.76 -5.85 1.76
C ASN A 972 -19.59 -7.36 1.54
N ILE A 973 -19.48 -8.14 2.62
CA ILE A 973 -19.34 -9.60 2.54
C ILE A 973 -20.71 -10.24 2.41
N GLU A 974 -20.98 -10.87 1.27
CA GLU A 974 -22.30 -11.44 0.95
C GLU A 974 -22.34 -12.98 0.94
N TYR A 975 -21.26 -13.64 0.49
CA TYR A 975 -21.26 -15.09 0.22
C TYR A 975 -20.04 -15.79 0.80
N ILE A 976 -20.25 -17.02 1.27
CA ILE A 976 -19.19 -18.01 1.45
C ILE A 976 -19.22 -18.92 0.23
N GLU A 977 -18.13 -18.93 -0.53
CA GLU A 977 -17.97 -19.81 -1.67
C GLU A 977 -16.90 -20.86 -1.38
N PHE A 978 -17.22 -22.12 -1.68
CA PHE A 978 -16.26 -23.21 -1.63
C PHE A 978 -16.59 -24.25 -2.70
N TRP A 979 -15.55 -24.94 -3.16
CA TRP A 979 -15.67 -26.08 -4.07
C TRP A 979 -15.37 -27.35 -3.28
N MET A 980 -16.37 -28.21 -3.15
CA MET A 980 -16.23 -29.50 -2.48
C MET A 980 -16.25 -30.61 -3.53
N MET A 981 -15.27 -31.51 -3.45
CA MET A 981 -15.32 -32.75 -4.23
C MET A 981 -16.48 -33.60 -3.73
N ASP A 982 -17.25 -34.21 -4.64
CA ASP A 982 -18.36 -35.09 -4.27
C ASP A 982 -17.84 -36.24 -3.39
N PRO A 983 -18.16 -36.25 -2.08
CA PRO A 983 -17.62 -37.24 -1.16
C PRO A 983 -18.27 -38.61 -1.35
N PHE A 984 -19.38 -38.71 -2.09
CA PHE A 984 -20.15 -39.95 -2.27
C PHE A 984 -19.95 -40.62 -3.64
N HIS A 985 -18.91 -40.21 -4.39
CA HIS A 985 -18.62 -40.74 -5.71
C HIS A 985 -18.57 -42.28 -5.76
N GLU A 986 -17.96 -42.91 -4.74
CA GLU A 986 -17.83 -44.37 -4.66
C GLU A 986 -19.09 -45.08 -4.13
N ASN A 987 -19.91 -44.37 -3.34
CA ASN A 987 -21.15 -44.91 -2.77
C ASN A 987 -22.32 -43.92 -2.94
N PRO A 988 -22.96 -43.91 -4.12
CA PRO A 988 -24.09 -43.02 -4.40
C PRO A 988 -25.33 -43.28 -3.53
N SER A 989 -25.39 -44.41 -2.82
CA SER A 989 -26.51 -44.78 -1.95
C SER A 989 -26.35 -44.33 -0.49
N HIS A 990 -25.26 -43.64 -0.17
CA HIS A 990 -24.98 -43.14 1.17
C HIS A 990 -26.03 -42.08 1.59
N THR A 991 -26.51 -42.14 2.85
CA THR A 991 -27.55 -41.25 3.39
C THR A 991 -27.07 -39.84 3.74
N GLY A 992 -25.77 -39.59 3.59
CA GLY A 992 -25.12 -38.30 3.79
C GLY A 992 -24.74 -37.99 5.23
N GLY A 993 -24.31 -36.75 5.46
CA GLY A 993 -24.03 -36.14 6.76
C GLY A 993 -24.33 -34.63 6.70
N GLU A 994 -24.20 -33.93 7.82
CA GLU A 994 -24.51 -32.50 7.91
C GLU A 994 -23.24 -31.67 8.12
N LEU A 995 -23.03 -30.63 7.30
CA LEU A 995 -21.98 -29.63 7.49
C LEU A 995 -22.61 -28.34 8.02
N TYR A 996 -22.12 -27.89 9.18
CA TYR A 996 -22.53 -26.63 9.79
C TYR A 996 -21.44 -25.58 9.60
N ILE A 997 -21.84 -24.37 9.21
CA ILE A 997 -20.96 -23.20 9.18
C ILE A 997 -21.57 -22.17 10.14
N ASN A 998 -20.99 -22.05 11.32
CA ASN A 998 -21.36 -21.03 12.29
C ASN A 998 -20.59 -19.73 11.97
N LEU A 999 -21.31 -18.61 11.90
CA LEU A 999 -20.75 -17.28 11.72
C LEU A 999 -21.26 -16.35 12.83
N GLY A 1000 -20.40 -15.43 13.28
CA GLY A 1000 -20.70 -14.47 14.33
C GLY A 1000 -19.85 -14.69 15.57
N ASP A 1001 -20.40 -14.37 16.73
CA ASP A 1001 -19.71 -14.47 18.01
C ASP A 1001 -19.70 -15.92 18.49
N ILE A 1002 -18.56 -16.60 18.29
CA ILE A 1002 -18.34 -17.99 18.69
C ILE A 1002 -17.47 -18.01 19.95
N SER A 1003 -17.75 -18.94 20.86
CA SER A 1003 -16.94 -19.09 22.08
C SER A 1003 -15.54 -19.59 21.75
N GLU A 1004 -14.51 -18.90 22.25
CA GLU A 1004 -13.10 -19.32 22.17
C GLU A 1004 -12.70 -20.29 23.29
N ASP A 1005 -13.64 -20.65 24.18
CA ASP A 1005 -13.43 -21.55 25.32
C ASP A 1005 -13.61 -23.01 24.87
N ILE A 1006 -12.53 -23.60 24.31
CA ILE A 1006 -12.52 -24.97 23.75
C ILE A 1006 -12.71 -26.03 24.84
N LEU A 1007 -11.98 -25.87 25.95
CA LEU A 1007 -12.06 -26.70 27.15
C LEU A 1007 -12.77 -25.88 28.22
N ARG A 1008 -14.10 -26.03 28.27
CA ARG A 1008 -14.97 -25.13 29.01
C ARG A 1008 -14.68 -25.10 30.51
N ASP A 1009 -13.85 -24.16 30.94
CA ASP A 1009 -13.56 -23.83 32.34
C ASP A 1009 -13.47 -22.32 32.60
N GLY A 1010 -13.64 -21.49 31.56
CA GLY A 1010 -13.56 -20.04 31.65
C GLY A 1010 -12.15 -19.51 31.91
N ARG A 1011 -11.11 -20.35 31.81
CA ARG A 1011 -9.71 -19.98 31.94
C ARG A 1011 -9.06 -19.91 30.56
N LYS A 1012 -8.09 -19.02 30.42
CA LYS A 1012 -7.27 -18.94 29.22
C LYS A 1012 -6.09 -19.90 29.39
N SER A 1013 -6.21 -21.09 28.80
CA SER A 1013 -5.07 -22.01 28.72
C SER A 1013 -4.08 -21.52 27.67
N PHE A 1014 -2.80 -21.53 28.01
CA PHE A 1014 -1.72 -21.29 27.06
C PHE A 1014 -0.44 -22.00 27.52
N GLU A 1015 0.07 -22.84 26.63
CA GLU A 1015 1.16 -23.77 26.83
C GLU A 1015 2.49 -23.12 27.22
N HIS A 1016 2.83 -21.98 26.58
CA HIS A 1016 4.07 -21.24 26.89
C HIS A 1016 4.06 -20.57 28.28
N GLY A 1017 2.91 -20.53 28.96
CA GLY A 1017 2.79 -20.06 30.33
C GLY A 1017 3.11 -21.10 31.39
N LEU A 1018 3.22 -22.38 31.00
CA LEU A 1018 3.47 -23.46 31.92
C LEU A 1018 4.93 -23.42 32.43
N PRO A 1019 5.17 -23.78 33.71
CA PRO A 1019 6.51 -23.82 34.28
C PRO A 1019 7.46 -24.74 33.51
N ALA A 1020 8.62 -24.21 33.14
CA ALA A 1020 9.64 -24.90 32.35
C ALA A 1020 10.21 -26.16 33.02
N ASP A 1021 10.08 -26.30 34.34
CA ASP A 1021 10.54 -27.45 35.11
C ASP A 1021 9.41 -28.46 35.42
N GLY A 1022 8.18 -28.18 34.99
CA GLY A 1022 7.00 -29.00 35.28
C GLY A 1022 6.49 -28.89 36.72
N SER A 1023 6.97 -27.93 37.53
CA SER A 1023 6.48 -27.67 38.90
C SER A 1023 5.14 -26.95 38.92
N ASP A 1024 4.33 -27.09 39.98
CA ASP A 1024 3.02 -26.42 40.11
C ASP A 1024 3.09 -24.94 40.53
N GLU A 1025 4.19 -24.26 40.23
CA GLU A 1025 4.32 -22.84 40.50
C GLU A 1025 3.47 -22.01 39.53
N ASN A 1026 2.67 -21.08 40.03
CA ASN A 1026 1.82 -20.18 39.23
C ASN A 1026 0.86 -20.91 38.28
N VAL A 1027 0.29 -22.01 38.74
CA VAL A 1027 -0.62 -22.87 37.99
C VAL A 1027 -1.82 -23.24 38.86
N GLU A 1028 -2.97 -23.40 38.23
CA GLU A 1028 -4.22 -23.85 38.85
C GLU A 1028 -4.77 -25.08 38.12
N TYR A 1029 -5.35 -26.02 38.86
CA TYR A 1029 -6.02 -27.18 38.28
C TYR A 1029 -7.51 -26.92 38.08
N THR A 1030 -8.00 -27.10 36.86
CA THR A 1030 -9.42 -27.06 36.51
C THR A 1030 -9.98 -28.48 36.39
N ILE A 1031 -11.22 -28.64 35.92
CA ILE A 1031 -11.77 -29.97 35.63
C ILE A 1031 -11.11 -30.64 34.41
N TRP A 1032 -10.54 -29.84 33.50
CA TRP A 1032 -9.93 -30.32 32.26
C TRP A 1032 -8.45 -30.65 32.44
N GLY A 1033 -7.74 -29.83 33.22
CA GLY A 1033 -6.33 -30.06 33.46
C GLY A 1033 -5.69 -28.92 34.26
N ARG A 1034 -4.59 -28.41 33.74
CA ARG A 1034 -3.61 -27.56 34.42
C ARG A 1034 -3.37 -26.28 33.62
N VAL A 1035 -3.79 -25.14 34.15
CA VAL A 1035 -3.73 -23.84 33.45
C VAL A 1035 -2.81 -22.85 34.17
N PRO A 1036 -2.03 -22.03 33.44
CA PRO A 1036 -1.19 -21.01 34.06
C PRO A 1036 -2.04 -19.89 34.69
N THR A 1037 -1.59 -19.38 35.83
CA THR A 1037 -2.22 -18.22 36.51
C THR A 1037 -1.53 -16.89 36.18
N ILE A 1038 -0.44 -16.93 35.43
CA ILE A 1038 0.25 -15.73 34.92
C ILE A 1038 -0.45 -15.18 33.69
N GLN A 1039 -0.14 -13.94 33.33
CA GLN A 1039 -0.62 -13.35 32.09
C GLN A 1039 0.32 -13.68 30.93
N SER A 1040 -0.24 -14.02 29.77
CA SER A 1040 0.53 -14.19 28.53
C SER A 1040 1.01 -12.83 28.01
N ILE A 1041 2.32 -12.60 28.02
CA ILE A 1041 2.95 -11.37 27.49
C ILE A 1041 3.34 -11.56 26.01
N VAL A 1042 3.93 -12.70 25.69
CA VAL A 1042 4.40 -13.10 24.36
C VAL A 1042 4.02 -14.56 24.13
N THR A 1043 3.51 -14.88 22.95
CA THR A 1043 3.18 -16.25 22.53
C THR A 1043 4.42 -16.94 21.97
N ALA A 1044 5.32 -17.37 22.83
CA ALA A 1044 6.52 -18.10 22.44
C ALA A 1044 7.01 -19.02 23.57
N PHE A 1045 7.41 -20.24 23.20
CA PHE A 1045 8.05 -21.20 24.10
C PHE A 1045 9.47 -20.79 24.50
N ASP A 1046 9.95 -21.37 25.59
CA ASP A 1046 11.38 -21.35 25.90
C ASP A 1046 12.18 -22.05 24.78
N ASN A 1047 13.37 -21.53 24.48
CA ASN A 1047 14.26 -22.10 23.47
C ASN A 1047 14.99 -23.38 23.94
N SER A 1048 14.75 -23.84 25.17
CA SER A 1048 15.29 -25.08 25.73
C SER A 1048 14.44 -26.30 25.39
N VAL A 1049 15.08 -27.35 24.84
CA VAL A 1049 14.43 -28.64 24.53
C VAL A 1049 13.87 -29.33 25.79
N VAL A 1050 14.53 -29.17 26.94
CA VAL A 1050 14.08 -29.77 28.20
C VAL A 1050 12.77 -29.11 28.68
N SER A 1051 12.69 -27.79 28.54
CA SER A 1051 11.52 -27.01 28.96
C SER A 1051 10.32 -27.29 28.05
N ARG A 1052 10.54 -27.45 26.74
CA ARG A 1052 9.47 -27.72 25.77
C ARG A 1052 8.64 -28.94 26.11
N LYS A 1053 9.23 -29.99 26.68
CA LYS A 1053 8.49 -31.19 27.11
C LYS A 1053 7.37 -30.90 28.13
N TYR A 1054 7.50 -29.83 28.91
CA TYR A 1054 6.53 -29.44 29.93
C TYR A 1054 5.64 -28.26 29.52
N GLN A 1055 5.96 -27.63 28.37
CA GLN A 1055 5.22 -26.49 27.85
C GLN A 1055 4.35 -26.88 26.66
N ASP A 1056 4.86 -27.66 25.71
CA ASP A 1056 4.16 -28.16 24.51
C ASP A 1056 3.47 -29.50 24.86
N VAL A 1057 2.28 -29.41 25.45
CA VAL A 1057 1.57 -30.50 26.15
C VAL A 1057 0.05 -30.46 25.94
N GLY A 1058 -0.43 -29.79 24.91
CA GLY A 1058 -1.85 -29.67 24.60
C GLY A 1058 -2.61 -28.57 25.36
N TYR A 1059 -3.91 -28.46 25.08
CA TYR A 1059 -4.81 -27.47 25.67
C TYR A 1059 -5.14 -27.71 27.14
N ASP A 1060 -5.04 -28.95 27.61
CA ASP A 1060 -5.25 -29.28 29.03
C ASP A 1060 -4.02 -28.97 29.89
N GLY A 1061 -2.85 -28.73 29.31
CA GLY A 1061 -1.63 -28.40 30.02
C GLY A 1061 -0.99 -29.59 30.78
N LEU A 1062 -1.36 -30.83 30.43
CA LEU A 1062 -0.91 -32.05 31.08
C LEU A 1062 0.00 -32.85 30.14
N TYR A 1063 1.18 -33.24 30.63
CA TYR A 1063 2.00 -34.22 29.89
C TYR A 1063 1.50 -35.64 30.19
N ASP A 1064 1.67 -36.60 29.26
CA ASP A 1064 1.11 -37.97 29.30
C ASP A 1064 1.09 -38.64 30.70
N SER A 1065 2.21 -38.61 31.44
CA SER A 1065 2.27 -39.28 32.74
C SER A 1065 1.45 -38.59 33.83
N LEU A 1066 1.22 -37.27 33.70
CA LEU A 1066 0.34 -36.52 34.59
C LEU A 1066 -1.12 -36.75 34.22
N GLU A 1067 -1.47 -36.85 32.94
CA GLU A 1067 -2.81 -37.22 32.48
C GLU A 1067 -3.27 -38.56 33.06
N GLN A 1068 -2.38 -39.57 33.04
CA GLN A 1068 -2.66 -40.89 33.61
C GLN A 1068 -3.08 -40.82 35.09
N THR A 1069 -2.51 -39.86 35.82
CA THR A 1069 -2.80 -39.65 37.24
C THR A 1069 -4.06 -38.81 37.42
N PHE A 1070 -4.22 -37.75 36.63
CA PHE A 1070 -5.32 -36.80 36.71
C PHE A 1070 -6.66 -37.42 36.25
N HIS A 1071 -6.65 -38.14 35.13
CA HIS A 1071 -7.82 -38.81 34.55
C HIS A 1071 -8.00 -40.25 35.03
N LYS A 1072 -7.50 -40.60 36.21
CA LYS A 1072 -7.60 -41.96 36.77
C LYS A 1072 -9.03 -42.51 36.82
N ASN A 1073 -10.01 -41.67 37.19
CA ASN A 1073 -11.42 -42.06 37.24
C ASN A 1073 -11.97 -42.44 35.86
N TYR A 1074 -11.55 -41.70 34.81
CA TYR A 1074 -11.90 -42.02 33.42
C TYR A 1074 -11.27 -43.34 33.00
N LEU A 1075 -9.97 -43.54 33.27
CA LEU A 1075 -9.26 -44.78 32.95
C LEU A 1075 -9.87 -46.00 33.65
N GLU A 1076 -10.30 -45.86 34.90
CA GLU A 1076 -11.02 -46.94 35.61
C GLU A 1076 -12.36 -47.27 34.95
N ALA A 1077 -13.10 -46.26 34.46
CA ALA A 1077 -14.34 -46.46 33.73
C ALA A 1077 -14.10 -47.14 32.36
N VAL A 1078 -13.09 -46.69 31.61
CA VAL A 1078 -12.72 -47.27 30.30
C VAL A 1078 -12.33 -48.74 30.44
N LYS A 1079 -11.55 -49.09 31.49
CA LYS A 1079 -11.14 -50.48 31.77
C LYS A 1079 -12.33 -51.44 31.94
N GLY A 1080 -13.48 -50.93 32.36
CA GLY A 1080 -14.71 -51.72 32.48
C GLY A 1080 -15.49 -51.91 31.18
N VAL A 1081 -15.11 -51.21 30.09
CA VAL A 1081 -15.85 -51.15 28.83
C VAL A 1081 -15.06 -51.73 27.66
N VAL A 1082 -13.75 -51.46 27.57
CA VAL A 1082 -12.91 -51.80 26.40
C VAL A 1082 -11.99 -53.00 26.64
N ASP A 1083 -11.50 -53.58 25.54
CA ASP A 1083 -10.53 -54.67 25.57
C ASP A 1083 -9.14 -54.22 26.11
N PRO A 1084 -8.32 -55.12 26.68
CA PRO A 1084 -7.04 -54.73 27.30
C PRO A 1084 -6.04 -54.03 26.39
N ILE A 1085 -6.07 -54.32 25.08
CA ILE A 1085 -5.17 -53.68 24.10
C ILE A 1085 -5.59 -52.23 23.88
N VAL A 1086 -6.87 -52.00 23.62
CA VAL A 1086 -7.48 -50.67 23.45
C VAL A 1086 -7.32 -49.84 24.72
N TYR A 1087 -7.49 -50.48 25.89
CA TYR A 1087 -7.23 -49.83 27.17
C TYR A 1087 -5.78 -49.32 27.26
N GLN A 1088 -4.80 -50.10 26.78
CA GLN A 1088 -3.40 -49.68 26.80
C GLN A 1088 -3.14 -48.49 25.88
N GLU A 1089 -3.81 -48.42 24.72
CA GLU A 1089 -3.75 -47.27 23.81
C GLU A 1089 -4.30 -46.01 24.49
N ILE A 1090 -5.51 -46.10 25.08
CA ILE A 1090 -6.12 -44.97 25.82
C ILE A 1090 -5.32 -44.62 27.09
N TYR A 1091 -4.66 -45.59 27.72
CA TYR A 1091 -3.81 -45.34 28.89
C TYR A 1091 -2.54 -44.57 28.54
N ASN A 1092 -1.99 -44.78 27.34
CA ASN A 1092 -0.83 -44.03 26.87
C ASN A 1092 -1.17 -42.59 26.49
N ASP A 1093 -2.40 -42.35 26.02
CA ASP A 1093 -2.91 -41.04 25.61
C ASP A 1093 -4.35 -40.81 26.12
N PRO A 1094 -4.53 -40.57 27.44
CA PRO A 1094 -5.85 -40.36 28.03
C PRO A 1094 -6.63 -39.21 27.38
N SER A 1095 -5.98 -38.08 27.11
CA SER A 1095 -6.60 -36.89 26.52
C SER A 1095 -6.80 -37.00 25.01
N GLY A 1096 -6.04 -37.82 24.29
CA GLY A 1096 -6.24 -38.02 22.85
C GLY A 1096 -5.72 -36.85 22.02
N ASP A 1097 -4.73 -36.13 22.50
CA ASP A 1097 -4.19 -34.88 21.94
C ASP A 1097 -2.72 -34.97 21.51
N ASN A 1098 -2.11 -36.15 21.67
CA ASN A 1098 -0.75 -36.42 21.24
C ASN A 1098 -0.54 -36.15 19.74
N TYR A 1099 0.48 -35.36 19.42
CA TYR A 1099 0.86 -35.06 18.05
C TYR A 1099 1.80 -36.12 17.48
N HIS A 1100 1.39 -36.76 16.38
CA HIS A 1100 2.23 -37.71 15.65
C HIS A 1100 2.97 -36.99 14.51
N ASN A 1101 4.29 -36.86 14.68
CA ASN A 1101 5.22 -36.35 13.65
C ASN A 1101 5.51 -37.36 12.54
#